data_AF-A0A6A6IKM2-F1
#
_entry.id   AF-A0A6A6IKM2-F1
#
_cell.length_a   1.000
_cell.length_b   1.000
_cell.length_c   1.000
_cell.angle_alpha   90.00
_cell.angle_beta   90.00
_cell.angle_gamma   90.00
#
_symmetry.space_group_name_H-M   'P 1'
#
loop_
_entity.id
_entity.type
_entity.pdbx_description
1 polymer ?
#
loop_
_entity_poly.entity_id
_entity_poly.type
_entity_poly.pdbx_seq_one_letter_code
_entity_poly.pdbx_strand_id
1 'polypeptide(L)'
;MARHSVRLGFWAAFGVSQILWAESVATLPPAYWNIVDRSGLFDFEKDQLTDGVLGALSHEGSLDLSTYSFGGTSVAKRQAKECKTYPTDPEWPSQQQWKDLDDLLGGALIKTVPEASICYRNSTVSNSTQCQSLSDSWGNSTLRIEDPTSIRSVLFQGMSCMPPAFSANFLSGYQTCTVGGFPEYVVNATTVAQIQLSVNFAREHNIRLVIKNTGHDFGAKSVGKGSLSIWTHHLKDAAFYDRYEAGNFTGPAVKLAAGVQVHEAYALAKKHGITLVGGEGKTVGHIGGYIQGGGHSPLTSIWGMAADHALSVELVTADGRFVTANSTMNPDLYWAIRGGGGSTYGVVTSMVIKAFPQIRVTTMRYNMTTGGNFTEDRFWEAQKAYVDNFAYYADLGYYAYYRIRHVNGEIFHDMTSWVAPNTSEADFRASIGPLVAKWRVIGVPFEPVIQEYDNFPDAWADGFPQEAWTWNMRQASRFFQRETLSNETTRSASVDAIRGVFDEGANLIMFNIRNPPGSEDIDNAVNPAWRKILMFALMFVTWSPTDSTEYVTALSRNLTYEWNPRWKALTPGSGTYMSESDYIEPDWQQSFFGSKYQRLYDIKQKWDPEGVFYAQNAVGSEDWRMSEMLLGHLPSQNSKLCRR
;
A
#
# COMPACT_ATOMS: atom_id res chain seq x y z
N MET A 1 49.46 66.74 8.13
CA MET A 1 48.01 66.99 7.96
C MET A 1 47.29 66.32 9.13
N ALA A 2 46.30 67.02 9.69
CA ALA A 2 45.79 66.93 11.07
C ALA A 2 44.96 65.65 11.37
N ARG A 3 45.11 65.08 12.59
CA ARG A 3 44.13 65.02 13.74
C ARG A 3 42.83 64.26 13.42
N HIS A 4 42.21 63.41 14.24
CA HIS A 4 42.25 63.08 15.67
C HIS A 4 41.43 61.79 15.89
N SER A 5 41.69 61.11 17.00
CA SER A 5 40.86 60.07 17.64
C SER A 5 39.43 60.53 17.99
N VAL A 6 38.46 59.59 18.14
CA VAL A 6 37.64 59.35 19.36
C VAL A 6 36.32 58.59 19.09
N ARG A 7 36.17 57.49 19.84
CA ARG A 7 35.00 56.84 20.51
C ARG A 7 33.66 56.54 19.80
N LEU A 8 33.35 55.24 19.91
CA LEU A 8 32.05 54.59 20.12
C LEU A 8 31.02 55.39 20.94
N GLY A 9 29.77 55.38 20.45
CA GLY A 9 28.54 55.66 21.18
C GLY A 9 27.42 54.72 20.70
N PHE A 10 26.82 54.02 21.66
CA PHE A 10 25.63 53.15 21.56
C PHE A 10 24.43 53.81 20.87
N TRP A 11 23.59 53.05 20.16
CA TRP A 11 22.11 53.02 20.31
C TRP A 11 21.55 51.73 19.67
N ALA A 12 20.66 51.05 20.39
CA ALA A 12 19.92 49.88 19.95
C ALA A 12 18.83 50.25 18.94
N ALA A 13 18.62 49.44 17.91
CA ALA A 13 17.38 49.42 17.13
C ALA A 13 17.20 48.06 16.42
N PHE A 14 15.96 47.57 16.48
CA PHE A 14 15.43 46.37 15.87
C PHE A 14 15.85 46.21 14.40
N GLY A 15 16.45 45.07 14.06
CA GLY A 15 16.80 44.70 12.69
C GLY A 15 15.78 43.73 12.10
N VAL A 16 14.88 44.25 11.28
CA VAL A 16 14.16 43.50 10.24
C VAL A 16 15.22 42.96 9.27
N SER A 17 15.36 41.64 9.17
CA SER A 17 16.29 41.04 8.19
C SER A 17 15.61 40.92 6.84
N GLN A 18 16.32 41.43 5.84
CA GLN A 18 15.93 41.62 4.45
C GLN A 18 15.68 40.30 3.70
N ILE A 19 14.62 40.28 2.90
CA ILE A 19 14.48 39.38 1.75
C ILE A 19 15.44 39.88 0.67
N LEU A 20 16.47 39.09 0.37
CA LEU A 20 17.43 39.37 -0.71
C LEU A 20 16.83 38.88 -2.04
N TRP A 21 16.63 39.82 -2.98
CA TRP A 21 16.36 39.51 -4.38
C TRP A 21 17.68 39.42 -5.16
N ALA A 22 17.86 38.32 -5.90
CA ALA A 22 18.89 38.20 -6.92
C ALA A 22 18.21 37.79 -8.24
N GLU A 23 18.37 38.62 -9.26
CA GLU A 23 18.07 38.28 -10.66
C GLU A 23 18.97 37.14 -11.13
N SER A 24 18.42 35.94 -11.20
CA SER A 24 18.76 34.86 -12.14
C SER A 24 17.66 33.81 -12.03
N VAL A 25 17.38 33.06 -13.09
CA VAL A 25 16.39 31.96 -13.07
C VAL A 25 16.88 30.90 -12.09
N ALA A 26 16.48 31.04 -10.83
CA ALA A 26 16.76 30.15 -9.72
C ALA A 26 15.44 29.90 -9.00
N THR A 27 15.11 28.63 -8.84
CA THR A 27 13.95 28.07 -8.13
C THR A 27 13.57 28.90 -6.90
N LEU A 28 12.35 29.41 -6.85
CA LEU A 28 11.79 29.99 -5.62
C LEU A 28 11.70 28.89 -4.55
N PRO A 29 12.10 29.15 -3.29
CA PRO A 29 11.88 28.21 -2.20
C PRO A 29 10.37 28.02 -1.99
N PRO A 30 9.90 26.80 -1.65
CA PRO A 30 8.48 26.57 -1.45
C PRO A 30 7.90 27.47 -0.35
N ALA A 31 6.61 27.79 -0.45
CA ALA A 31 5.93 28.64 0.51
C ALA A 31 5.70 27.91 1.85
N TYR A 32 6.66 28.01 2.77
CA TYR A 32 6.55 27.40 4.10
C TYR A 32 7.22 28.26 5.18
N TRP A 33 6.91 27.96 6.44
CA TRP A 33 7.65 28.47 7.59
C TRP A 33 8.27 27.31 8.35
N ASN A 34 9.53 27.46 8.76
CA ASN A 34 10.21 26.47 9.59
C ASN A 34 9.75 26.62 11.05
N ILE A 35 9.05 25.62 11.58
CA ILE A 35 8.64 25.64 12.99
C ILE A 35 9.82 25.20 13.86
N VAL A 36 10.41 26.16 14.58
CA VAL A 36 11.65 25.99 15.35
C VAL A 36 11.50 25.08 16.58
N ASP A 37 10.27 24.79 17.02
CA ASP A 37 10.02 23.93 18.19
C ASP A 37 8.87 22.92 17.98
N ARG A 38 9.25 21.73 17.48
CA ARG A 38 8.49 20.48 17.57
C ARG A 38 9.48 19.32 17.68
N SER A 39 9.96 19.08 18.90
CA SER A 39 10.84 17.93 19.19
C SER A 39 10.26 16.63 18.63
N GLY A 40 11.00 15.93 17.77
CA GLY A 40 10.60 14.64 17.21
C GLY A 40 10.05 14.68 15.78
N LEU A 41 9.88 15.85 15.15
CA LEU A 41 9.61 15.96 13.71
C LEU A 41 10.88 15.77 12.87
N PHE A 42 10.74 15.15 11.69
CA PHE A 42 11.79 15.17 10.67
C PHE A 42 11.95 16.57 10.07
N ASP A 43 13.07 16.83 9.40
CA ASP A 43 13.35 18.17 8.85
C ASP A 43 12.31 18.57 7.81
N PHE A 44 11.91 17.64 6.92
CA PHE A 44 10.85 17.89 5.95
C PHE A 44 9.46 18.14 6.55
N GLU A 45 9.25 17.74 7.81
CA GLU A 45 8.01 17.96 8.54
C GLU A 45 7.97 19.34 9.22
N LYS A 46 9.11 20.01 9.37
CA LYS A 46 9.18 21.37 9.94
C LYS A 46 8.77 22.43 8.94
N ASP A 47 8.88 22.12 7.65
CA ASP A 47 8.52 22.98 6.54
C ASP A 47 7.02 22.84 6.27
N GLN A 48 6.23 23.71 6.91
CA GLN A 48 4.77 23.66 6.91
C GLN A 48 4.14 24.92 6.32
N LEU A 49 3.01 24.73 5.65
CA LEU A 49 2.05 25.80 5.40
C LEU A 49 1.35 26.14 6.71
N THR A 50 1.16 27.43 6.96
CA THR A 50 0.51 28.01 8.15
C THR A 50 -0.31 29.21 7.73
N ASP A 51 -1.27 29.63 8.55
CA ASP A 51 -2.07 30.83 8.30
C ASP A 51 -1.18 32.08 8.15
N GLY A 52 -0.05 32.14 8.86
CA GLY A 52 0.94 33.22 8.73
C GLY A 52 1.65 33.24 7.38
N VAL A 53 1.96 32.06 6.82
CA VAL A 53 2.56 31.93 5.48
C VAL A 53 1.60 32.47 4.42
N LEU A 54 0.35 32.01 4.48
CA LEU A 54 -0.71 32.43 3.55
C LEU A 54 -0.99 33.93 3.67
N GLY A 55 -1.01 34.46 4.91
CA GLY A 55 -1.13 35.89 5.15
C GLY A 55 0.00 36.71 4.53
N ALA A 56 1.26 36.27 4.68
CA ALA A 56 2.41 36.98 4.11
C ALA A 56 2.39 37.00 2.57
N LEU A 57 2.08 35.88 1.94
CA LEU A 57 1.96 35.79 0.47
C LEU A 57 0.87 36.70 -0.09
N SER A 58 -0.19 36.97 0.69
CA SER A 58 -1.32 37.80 0.23
C SER A 58 -0.94 39.27 0.03
N HIS A 59 0.13 39.72 0.70
CA HIS A 59 0.62 41.10 0.63
C HIS A 59 1.52 41.37 -0.59
N GLU A 60 2.03 40.34 -1.27
CA GLU A 60 2.96 40.49 -2.40
C GLU A 60 2.27 40.51 -3.78
N GLY A 61 0.97 40.21 -3.85
CA GLY A 61 0.09 40.54 -4.97
C GLY A 61 0.37 39.82 -6.31
N SER A 62 -0.40 38.77 -6.58
CA SER A 62 -0.88 38.31 -7.92
C SER A 62 -1.56 36.93 -7.86
N LEU A 63 -1.32 36.18 -6.78
CA LEU A 63 -1.85 34.83 -6.54
C LEU A 63 -3.21 34.86 -5.81
N ASP A 64 -4.18 34.11 -6.32
CA ASP A 64 -5.44 33.84 -5.59
C ASP A 64 -5.21 32.78 -4.50
N LEU A 65 -4.83 33.25 -3.31
CA LEU A 65 -4.51 32.38 -2.19
C LEU A 65 -5.72 31.70 -1.54
N SER A 66 -6.94 32.08 -1.92
CA SER A 66 -8.14 31.39 -1.44
C SER A 66 -8.12 29.90 -1.82
N THR A 67 -7.47 29.58 -2.94
CA THR A 67 -7.26 28.21 -3.46
C THR A 67 -6.32 27.35 -2.61
N TYR A 68 -5.58 27.94 -1.67
CA TYR A 68 -4.63 27.24 -0.78
C TYR A 68 -4.99 27.33 0.71
N SER A 69 -6.14 27.93 1.04
CA SER A 69 -6.60 28.12 2.41
C SER A 69 -6.87 26.81 3.14
N PHE A 70 -6.80 26.79 4.47
CA PHE A 70 -7.23 25.62 5.25
C PHE A 70 -8.75 25.53 5.33
N GLY A 71 -9.28 24.32 5.46
CA GLY A 71 -10.71 24.12 5.65
C GLY A 71 -11.23 24.85 6.89
N GLY A 72 -12.41 25.48 6.76
CA GLY A 72 -13.08 26.21 7.84
C GLY A 72 -12.81 27.72 7.89
N THR A 73 -11.86 28.26 7.12
CA THR A 73 -11.63 29.70 6.98
C THR A 73 -12.42 30.26 5.79
N SER A 74 -13.69 30.60 6.03
CA SER A 74 -14.59 31.40 5.17
C SER A 74 -14.37 31.34 3.65
N VAL A 75 -14.92 30.32 2.99
CA VAL A 75 -15.49 30.46 1.64
C VAL A 75 -16.84 29.74 1.67
N ALA A 76 -17.87 30.35 1.08
CA ALA A 76 -19.21 29.78 0.99
C ALA A 76 -19.12 28.30 0.56
N LYS A 77 -19.81 27.39 1.25
CA LYS A 77 -19.91 25.97 0.87
C LYS A 77 -20.23 25.91 -0.62
N ARG A 78 -19.22 25.65 -1.47
CA ARG A 78 -19.47 25.41 -2.90
C ARG A 78 -20.42 24.22 -2.93
N GLN A 79 -21.53 24.33 -3.66
CA GLN A 79 -22.46 23.21 -3.81
C GLN A 79 -21.66 21.99 -4.24
N ALA A 80 -21.82 20.88 -3.52
CA ALA A 80 -21.18 19.63 -3.86
C ALA A 80 -21.56 19.29 -5.31
N LYS A 81 -20.59 19.37 -6.22
CA LYS A 81 -20.80 18.99 -7.61
C LYS A 81 -21.06 17.48 -7.68
N GLU A 82 -21.83 17.08 -8.68
CA GLU A 82 -22.12 15.68 -8.92
C GLU A 82 -20.85 14.88 -9.24
N CYS A 83 -19.86 15.48 -9.92
CA CYS A 83 -18.59 14.84 -10.25
C CYS A 83 -17.38 15.67 -9.83
N LYS A 84 -16.22 15.02 -9.66
CA LYS A 84 -14.92 15.70 -9.63
C LYS A 84 -14.69 16.47 -10.95
N THR A 85 -13.87 17.52 -10.91
CA THR A 85 -13.51 18.32 -12.09
C THR A 85 -12.44 17.61 -12.91
N TYR A 86 -12.58 17.58 -14.24
CA TYR A 86 -11.66 16.91 -15.18
C TYR A 86 -11.05 17.88 -16.21
N PRO A 87 -9.94 17.53 -16.89
CA PRO A 87 -9.25 18.43 -17.85
C PRO A 87 -10.11 19.04 -18.97
N THR A 88 -11.22 18.39 -19.33
CA THR A 88 -12.15 18.87 -20.37
C THR A 88 -13.24 19.78 -19.83
N ASP A 89 -13.36 19.92 -18.52
CA ASP A 89 -14.46 20.64 -17.87
C ASP A 89 -14.08 22.15 -17.76
N PRO A 90 -15.04 23.08 -17.92
CA PRO A 90 -14.76 24.52 -17.89
C PRO A 90 -14.09 25.02 -16.61
N GLU A 91 -14.32 24.33 -15.49
CA GLU A 91 -13.81 24.68 -14.17
C GLU A 91 -12.47 24.04 -13.83
N TRP A 92 -11.88 23.29 -14.78
CA TRP A 92 -10.51 22.79 -14.64
C TRP A 92 -9.54 23.97 -14.46
N PRO A 93 -8.55 23.88 -13.55
CA PRO A 93 -7.62 24.98 -13.35
C PRO A 93 -6.90 25.34 -14.64
N SER A 94 -6.77 26.64 -14.89
CA SER A 94 -6.05 27.20 -16.02
C SER A 94 -4.56 26.83 -15.97
N GLN A 95 -3.87 26.95 -17.10
CA GLN A 95 -2.41 26.75 -17.14
C GLN A 95 -1.67 27.67 -16.17
N GLN A 96 -2.16 28.90 -15.97
CA GLN A 96 -1.59 29.82 -15.00
C GLN A 96 -1.75 29.31 -13.57
N GLN A 97 -2.94 28.81 -13.19
CA GLN A 97 -3.15 28.25 -11.85
C GLN A 97 -2.30 27.01 -11.57
N TRP A 98 -2.07 26.16 -12.58
CA TRP A 98 -1.12 25.04 -12.45
C TRP A 98 0.32 25.51 -12.30
N LYS A 99 0.71 26.57 -13.04
CA LYS A 99 2.03 27.20 -12.89
C LYS A 99 2.20 27.83 -11.51
N ASP A 100 1.20 28.53 -11.02
CA ASP A 100 1.19 29.16 -9.70
C ASP A 100 1.36 28.11 -8.59
N LEU A 101 0.66 26.98 -8.71
CA LEU A 101 0.86 25.83 -7.82
C LEU A 101 2.31 25.32 -7.90
N ASP A 102 2.87 25.13 -9.10
CA ASP A 102 4.24 24.64 -9.27
C ASP A 102 5.29 25.59 -8.68
N ASP A 103 5.11 26.90 -8.87
CA ASP A 103 5.97 27.94 -8.29
C ASP A 103 5.93 27.87 -6.75
N LEU A 104 4.74 27.71 -6.14
CA LEU A 104 4.59 27.54 -4.69
C LEU A 104 5.14 26.21 -4.15
N LEU A 105 5.10 25.16 -4.98
CA LEU A 105 5.67 23.85 -4.68
C LEU A 105 7.21 23.83 -4.81
N GLY A 106 7.81 24.88 -5.39
CA GLY A 106 9.24 24.94 -5.66
C GLY A 106 9.67 24.07 -6.85
N GLY A 107 8.81 23.93 -7.88
CA GLY A 107 9.10 23.13 -9.08
C GLY A 107 8.85 21.62 -8.91
N ALA A 108 8.08 21.22 -7.91
CA ALA A 108 7.82 19.80 -7.60
C ALA A 108 6.64 19.20 -8.39
N LEU A 109 5.97 19.98 -9.25
CA LEU A 109 4.85 19.51 -10.06
C LEU A 109 5.36 18.82 -11.33
N ILE A 110 4.93 17.59 -11.54
CA ILE A 110 5.23 16.77 -12.71
C ILE A 110 3.98 16.68 -13.56
N LYS A 111 4.06 17.11 -14.82
CA LYS A 111 3.05 16.81 -15.83
C LYS A 111 3.20 15.36 -16.28
N THR A 112 2.12 14.59 -16.22
CA THR A 112 2.17 13.17 -16.58
C THR A 112 2.56 12.95 -18.04
N VAL A 113 3.58 12.13 -18.22
CA VAL A 113 3.95 11.51 -19.50
C VAL A 113 4.00 10.01 -19.24
N PRO A 114 3.03 9.21 -19.73
CA PRO A 114 3.01 7.78 -19.45
C PRO A 114 4.31 7.10 -19.91
N GLU A 115 4.86 6.20 -19.09
CA GLU A 115 6.13 5.51 -19.34
C GLU A 115 6.23 4.88 -20.74
N ALA A 116 5.15 4.24 -21.20
CA ALA A 116 5.13 3.56 -22.48
C ALA A 116 4.93 4.50 -23.67
N SER A 117 4.75 5.81 -23.47
CA SER A 117 4.64 6.79 -24.57
C SER A 117 5.87 6.80 -25.48
N ILE A 118 7.05 6.42 -24.97
CA ILE A 118 8.29 6.24 -25.73
C ILE A 118 8.16 5.20 -26.86
N CYS A 119 7.18 4.28 -26.76
CA CYS A 119 6.93 3.25 -27.76
C CYS A 119 6.07 3.70 -28.95
N TYR A 120 5.48 4.88 -28.90
CA TYR A 120 4.49 5.33 -29.88
C TYR A 120 5.06 6.44 -30.76
N ARG A 121 5.05 6.22 -32.09
CA ARG A 121 5.67 7.14 -33.07
C ARG A 121 5.11 8.57 -33.07
N ASN A 122 3.86 8.73 -32.64
CA ASN A 122 3.20 10.03 -32.54
C ASN A 122 3.50 10.76 -31.21
N SER A 123 4.28 10.14 -30.31
CA SER A 123 4.73 10.75 -29.07
C SER A 123 5.96 11.64 -29.31
N THR A 124 6.01 12.79 -28.63
CA THR A 124 7.17 13.69 -28.65
C THR A 124 8.42 13.07 -28.01
N VAL A 125 8.25 12.02 -27.21
CA VAL A 125 9.33 11.28 -26.52
C VAL A 125 9.60 9.90 -27.15
N SER A 126 9.12 9.65 -28.38
CA SER A 126 9.28 8.36 -29.07
C SER A 126 10.76 7.95 -29.20
N ASN A 127 11.11 6.76 -28.71
CA ASN A 127 12.44 6.17 -28.80
C ASN A 127 12.38 4.64 -28.83
N SER A 128 12.77 4.02 -29.94
CA SER A 128 12.66 2.57 -30.14
C SER A 128 13.58 1.76 -29.23
N THR A 129 14.79 2.24 -28.93
CA THR A 129 15.74 1.54 -28.05
C THR A 129 15.27 1.57 -26.60
N GLN A 130 14.77 2.72 -26.15
CA GLN A 130 14.19 2.83 -24.80
C GLN A 130 12.89 2.04 -24.70
N CYS A 131 12.06 2.02 -25.75
CA CYS A 131 10.88 1.18 -25.80
C CYS A 131 11.20 -0.31 -25.66
N GLN A 132 12.25 -0.80 -26.34
CA GLN A 132 12.69 -2.18 -26.18
C GLN A 132 13.14 -2.46 -24.75
N SER A 133 13.96 -1.57 -24.18
CA SER A 133 14.45 -1.69 -22.79
C SER A 133 13.31 -1.72 -21.77
N LEU A 134 12.29 -0.87 -21.97
CA LEU A 134 11.07 -0.85 -21.18
C LEU A 134 10.27 -2.15 -21.35
N SER A 135 10.16 -2.65 -22.57
CA SER A 135 9.44 -3.88 -22.87
C SER A 135 10.09 -5.10 -22.20
N ASP A 136 11.42 -5.20 -22.26
CA ASP A 136 12.20 -6.26 -21.62
C ASP A 136 12.06 -6.22 -20.09
N SER A 137 11.87 -5.02 -19.53
CA SER A 137 11.73 -4.79 -18.08
C SER A 137 10.27 -4.68 -17.63
N TRP A 138 9.28 -4.89 -18.49
CA TRP A 138 7.89 -4.58 -18.18
C TRP A 138 7.31 -5.41 -17.03
N GLY A 139 7.81 -6.63 -16.85
CA GLY A 139 7.49 -7.53 -15.73
C GLY A 139 8.31 -7.28 -14.46
N ASN A 140 9.27 -6.35 -14.48
CA ASN A 140 10.07 -6.01 -13.30
C ASN A 140 9.21 -5.20 -12.31
N SER A 141 9.17 -5.66 -11.06
CA SER A 141 8.38 -5.01 -10.00
C SER A 141 8.90 -3.64 -9.59
N THR A 142 10.18 -3.33 -9.82
CA THR A 142 10.78 -2.04 -9.43
C THR A 142 10.46 -0.89 -10.37
N LEU A 143 10.24 -1.18 -11.66
CA LEU A 143 10.01 -0.18 -12.71
C LEU A 143 8.94 0.87 -12.33
N ARG A 144 7.81 0.41 -11.78
CA ARG A 144 6.64 1.26 -11.48
C ARG A 144 6.68 1.94 -10.12
N ILE A 145 7.60 1.53 -9.27
CA ILE A 145 7.82 2.18 -7.99
C ILE A 145 8.45 3.54 -8.23
N GLU A 146 9.44 3.58 -9.12
CA GLU A 146 10.21 4.78 -9.46
C GLU A 146 9.50 5.68 -10.49
N ASP A 147 8.46 5.18 -11.18
CA ASP A 147 7.63 6.02 -12.04
C ASP A 147 6.60 6.80 -11.22
N PRO A 148 6.45 8.13 -11.37
CA PRO A 148 5.50 8.92 -10.56
C PRO A 148 4.02 8.64 -10.88
N THR A 149 3.70 8.05 -12.03
CA THR A 149 2.36 8.06 -12.64
C THR A 149 1.73 6.67 -12.78
N SER A 150 2.55 5.63 -12.94
CA SER A 150 2.15 4.24 -13.20
C SER A 150 1.90 3.46 -11.92
N ILE A 151 1.07 2.42 -11.96
CA ILE A 151 0.88 1.48 -10.83
C ILE A 151 0.98 0.05 -11.32
N ARG A 152 1.20 -0.91 -10.42
CA ARG A 152 1.38 -2.30 -10.84
C ARG A 152 0.10 -2.96 -11.35
N SER A 153 -1.06 -2.59 -10.80
CA SER A 153 -2.37 -3.05 -11.29
C SER A 153 -2.83 -2.26 -12.53
N VAL A 154 -2.04 -2.33 -13.60
CA VAL A 154 -2.27 -1.58 -14.84
C VAL A 154 -3.60 -1.91 -15.52
N LEU A 155 -4.15 -3.11 -15.28
CA LEU A 155 -5.50 -3.49 -15.72
C LEU A 155 -6.51 -2.42 -15.29
N PHE A 156 -6.57 -2.10 -14.00
CA PHE A 156 -7.55 -1.17 -13.44
C PHE A 156 -7.22 0.29 -13.76
N GLN A 157 -5.93 0.61 -13.99
CA GLN A 157 -5.51 1.89 -14.56
C GLN A 157 -6.07 2.12 -15.98
N GLY A 158 -6.54 1.06 -16.64
CA GLY A 158 -7.22 1.10 -17.92
C GLY A 158 -6.34 0.70 -19.11
N MET A 159 -5.07 0.35 -18.88
CA MET A 159 -4.10 -0.04 -19.91
C MET A 159 -4.06 0.92 -21.12
N SER A 160 -4.24 2.21 -20.86
CA SER A 160 -4.37 3.26 -21.88
C SER A 160 -3.05 3.64 -22.57
N CYS A 161 -1.93 3.14 -22.05
CA CYS A 161 -0.61 3.29 -22.64
C CYS A 161 0.29 2.14 -22.15
N MET A 162 0.56 1.18 -23.03
CA MET A 162 1.33 -0.04 -22.75
C MET A 162 2.38 -0.23 -23.86
N PRO A 163 3.53 -0.89 -23.63
CA PRO A 163 4.39 -1.25 -24.73
C PRO A 163 3.62 -2.16 -25.70
N PRO A 164 3.75 -1.97 -27.03
CA PRO A 164 2.96 -2.70 -28.02
C PRO A 164 3.02 -4.23 -27.92
N ALA A 165 4.09 -4.79 -27.35
CA ALA A 165 4.21 -6.24 -27.13
C ALA A 165 3.27 -6.78 -26.04
N PHE A 166 2.78 -5.92 -25.15
CA PHE A 166 1.88 -6.26 -24.04
C PHE A 166 0.49 -5.67 -24.20
N SER A 167 0.17 -5.09 -25.36
CA SER A 167 -1.17 -4.58 -25.60
C SER A 167 -2.15 -5.75 -25.65
N ALA A 168 -3.15 -5.68 -24.78
CA ALA A 168 -4.17 -6.69 -24.63
C ALA A 168 -5.18 -6.61 -25.78
N ASN A 169 -5.29 -7.69 -26.57
CA ASN A 169 -6.33 -7.79 -27.60
C ASN A 169 -7.73 -7.68 -26.99
N PHE A 170 -7.91 -8.20 -25.77
CA PHE A 170 -9.19 -8.26 -25.08
C PHE A 170 -9.77 -6.89 -24.64
N LEU A 171 -8.99 -5.81 -24.66
CA LEU A 171 -9.49 -4.45 -24.42
C LEU A 171 -9.65 -3.62 -25.71
N SER A 172 -9.82 -4.27 -26.87
CA SER A 172 -9.95 -3.59 -28.16
C SER A 172 -8.76 -2.67 -28.44
N GLY A 173 -7.57 -3.28 -28.56
CA GLY A 173 -6.35 -2.71 -29.16
C GLY A 173 -6.21 -1.20 -29.12
N TYR A 174 -5.83 -0.64 -27.97
CA TYR A 174 -5.35 0.75 -27.91
C TYR A 174 -4.05 0.88 -28.71
N GLN A 175 -4.16 1.18 -30.01
CA GLN A 175 -3.04 1.55 -30.89
C GLN A 175 -2.47 2.94 -30.54
N THR A 176 -3.05 3.61 -29.55
CA THR A 176 -2.66 4.94 -29.08
C THR A 176 -2.25 4.88 -27.62
N CYS A 177 -1.31 5.74 -27.25
CA CYS A 177 -0.95 6.01 -25.86
C CYS A 177 -1.67 7.27 -25.40
N THR A 178 -2.44 7.17 -24.32
CA THR A 178 -3.10 8.32 -23.68
C THR A 178 -2.91 8.29 -22.17
N VAL A 179 -3.02 9.47 -21.54
CA VAL A 179 -2.97 9.61 -20.07
C VAL A 179 -4.03 8.74 -19.40
N GLY A 180 -5.25 8.67 -19.93
CA GLY A 180 -6.28 7.74 -19.45
C GLY A 180 -6.46 7.75 -17.93
N GLY A 181 -6.26 6.60 -17.28
CA GLY A 181 -6.38 6.45 -15.82
C GLY A 181 -5.15 6.84 -15.02
N PHE A 182 -4.05 7.24 -15.66
CA PHE A 182 -2.93 7.89 -14.98
C PHE A 182 -3.37 9.25 -14.39
N PRO A 183 -2.71 9.75 -13.32
CA PRO A 183 -2.98 11.11 -12.85
C PRO A 183 -2.65 12.14 -13.94
N GLU A 184 -3.30 13.30 -13.92
CA GLU A 184 -2.99 14.39 -14.87
C GLU A 184 -1.71 15.13 -14.47
N TYR A 185 -1.50 15.27 -13.17
CA TYR A 185 -0.33 15.86 -12.53
C TYR A 185 0.06 15.07 -11.30
N VAL A 186 1.36 15.09 -10.97
CA VAL A 186 1.92 14.48 -9.77
C VAL A 186 2.74 15.51 -9.01
N VAL A 187 2.59 15.58 -7.70
CA VAL A 187 3.49 16.35 -6.83
C VAL A 187 4.52 15.40 -6.24
N ASN A 188 5.78 15.62 -6.57
CA ASN A 188 6.90 14.91 -5.97
C ASN A 188 7.17 15.46 -4.57
N ALA A 189 6.47 14.93 -3.58
CA ALA A 189 6.46 15.50 -2.24
C ALA A 189 7.77 15.22 -1.49
N THR A 190 8.43 16.28 -1.08
CA THR A 190 9.64 16.27 -0.24
C THR A 190 9.49 17.10 1.04
N THR A 191 8.36 17.79 1.23
CA THR A 191 8.03 18.57 2.44
C THR A 191 6.55 18.45 2.80
N VAL A 192 6.19 18.72 4.06
CA VAL A 192 4.79 18.78 4.48
C VAL A 192 4.03 19.91 3.79
N ALA A 193 4.64 21.08 3.61
CA ALA A 193 3.99 22.20 2.92
C ALA A 193 3.51 21.85 1.51
N GLN A 194 4.29 21.10 0.73
CA GLN A 194 3.89 20.65 -0.61
C GLN A 194 2.65 19.74 -0.56
N ILE A 195 2.55 18.87 0.45
CA ILE A 195 1.38 18.02 0.68
C ILE A 195 0.16 18.89 1.03
N GLN A 196 0.31 19.85 1.94
CA GLN A 196 -0.77 20.76 2.35
C GLN A 196 -1.29 21.60 1.18
N LEU A 197 -0.39 22.19 0.38
CA LEU A 197 -0.72 22.93 -0.84
C LEU A 197 -1.52 22.06 -1.82
N SER A 198 -1.09 20.81 -2.03
CA SER A 198 -1.76 19.86 -2.92
C SER A 198 -3.17 19.48 -2.45
N VAL A 199 -3.33 19.21 -1.16
CA VAL A 199 -4.63 18.88 -0.55
C VAL A 199 -5.59 20.06 -0.69
N ASN A 200 -5.15 21.27 -0.34
CA ASN A 200 -5.97 22.47 -0.42
C ASN A 200 -6.34 22.79 -1.87
N PHE A 201 -5.38 22.79 -2.79
CA PHE A 201 -5.62 23.03 -4.21
C PHE A 201 -6.64 22.04 -4.80
N ALA A 202 -6.48 20.74 -4.52
CA ALA A 202 -7.39 19.72 -5.02
C ALA A 202 -8.80 19.87 -4.43
N ARG A 203 -8.93 20.21 -3.14
CA ARG A 203 -10.22 20.46 -2.50
C ARG A 203 -10.92 21.68 -3.13
N GLU A 204 -10.23 22.82 -3.22
CA GLU A 204 -10.82 24.07 -3.71
C GLU A 204 -11.23 24.00 -5.18
N HIS A 205 -10.48 23.25 -6.00
CA HIS A 205 -10.82 23.00 -7.42
C HIS A 205 -11.70 21.77 -7.65
N ASN A 206 -12.08 21.05 -6.59
CA ASN A 206 -12.83 19.79 -6.66
C ASN A 206 -12.17 18.75 -7.60
N ILE A 207 -10.84 18.73 -7.63
CA ILE A 207 -10.05 17.74 -8.37
C ILE A 207 -10.03 16.44 -7.57
N ARG A 208 -10.03 15.30 -8.28
CA ARG A 208 -9.78 14.01 -7.66
C ARG A 208 -8.35 14.00 -7.09
N LEU A 209 -8.21 13.83 -5.78
CA LEU A 209 -6.90 13.67 -5.15
C LEU A 209 -6.53 12.19 -5.05
N VAL A 210 -5.32 11.84 -5.46
CA VAL A 210 -4.75 10.49 -5.37
C VAL A 210 -3.52 10.54 -4.46
N ILE A 211 -3.31 9.49 -3.66
CA ILE A 211 -2.09 9.35 -2.86
C ILE A 211 -1.37 8.11 -3.38
N LYS A 212 -0.13 8.31 -3.84
CA LYS A 212 0.75 7.24 -4.28
C LYS A 212 1.99 7.20 -3.39
N ASN A 213 2.29 6.00 -2.89
CA ASN A 213 3.60 5.66 -2.35
C ASN A 213 4.36 4.86 -3.42
N THR A 214 4.31 3.54 -3.36
CA THR A 214 5.05 2.65 -4.26
C THR A 214 4.25 2.16 -5.47
N GLY A 215 2.94 2.44 -5.53
CA GLY A 215 2.06 1.90 -6.59
C GLY A 215 1.79 0.39 -6.51
N HIS A 216 2.05 -0.23 -5.35
CA HIS A 216 1.94 -1.68 -5.10
C HIS A 216 0.50 -2.18 -4.90
N ASP A 217 -0.49 -1.29 -4.82
CA ASP A 217 -1.84 -1.67 -4.45
C ASP A 217 -2.55 -2.52 -5.51
N PHE A 218 -2.89 -3.76 -5.14
CA PHE A 218 -3.59 -4.69 -6.04
C PHE A 218 -4.97 -4.17 -6.45
N GLY A 219 -5.63 -3.42 -5.56
CA GLY A 219 -6.93 -2.81 -5.78
C GLY A 219 -6.90 -1.44 -6.47
N ALA A 220 -5.75 -1.04 -7.04
CA ALA A 220 -5.55 0.24 -7.74
C ALA A 220 -6.03 1.49 -6.98
N LYS A 221 -5.94 1.48 -5.64
CA LYS A 221 -6.30 2.60 -4.75
C LYS A 221 -5.39 3.82 -4.87
N SER A 222 -4.27 3.71 -5.61
CA SER A 222 -3.25 4.77 -5.76
C SER A 222 -3.17 5.35 -7.18
N VAL A 223 -4.27 5.34 -7.94
CA VAL A 223 -4.32 5.91 -9.30
C VAL A 223 -5.71 6.44 -9.62
N GLY A 224 -5.85 7.25 -10.66
CA GLY A 224 -7.14 7.77 -11.10
C GLY A 224 -7.06 8.78 -12.24
N LYS A 225 -8.01 8.71 -13.17
CA LYS A 225 -8.16 9.68 -14.25
C LYS A 225 -8.32 11.11 -13.74
N GLY A 226 -7.66 12.05 -14.42
CA GLY A 226 -7.84 13.48 -14.20
C GLY A 226 -7.46 13.95 -12.79
N SER A 227 -6.67 13.17 -12.05
CA SER A 227 -6.34 13.47 -10.66
C SER A 227 -5.06 14.29 -10.51
N LEU A 228 -4.93 14.96 -9.37
CA LEU A 228 -3.65 15.36 -8.80
C LEU A 228 -3.16 14.22 -7.89
N SER A 229 -1.98 13.67 -8.13
CA SER A 229 -1.38 12.63 -7.29
C SER A 229 -0.34 13.22 -6.36
N ILE A 230 -0.38 12.90 -5.07
CA ILE A 230 0.69 13.19 -4.12
C ILE A 230 1.59 11.97 -4.06
N TRP A 231 2.84 12.10 -4.50
CA TRP A 231 3.82 11.02 -4.51
C TRP A 231 4.74 11.12 -3.30
N THR A 232 4.54 10.23 -2.33
CA THR A 232 5.21 10.21 -1.03
C THR A 232 6.52 9.41 -1.00
N HIS A 233 6.90 8.81 -2.14
CA HIS A 233 8.03 7.87 -2.26
C HIS A 233 9.36 8.43 -1.78
N HIS A 234 9.62 9.73 -1.99
CA HIS A 234 10.89 10.36 -1.63
C HIS A 234 10.99 10.80 -0.17
N LEU A 235 9.95 10.60 0.64
CA LEU A 235 10.02 10.81 2.09
C LEU A 235 10.72 9.61 2.74
N LYS A 236 12.05 9.65 2.84
CA LYS A 236 12.91 8.50 3.20
C LYS A 236 13.55 8.56 4.58
N ASP A 237 13.32 9.61 5.35
CA ASP A 237 13.92 9.76 6.68
C ASP A 237 13.51 8.61 7.62
N ALA A 238 14.46 8.20 8.46
CA ALA A 238 14.23 7.22 9.51
C ALA A 238 15.05 7.55 10.75
N ALA A 239 14.48 7.32 11.93
CA ALA A 239 15.14 7.49 13.21
C ALA A 239 14.89 6.29 14.11
N PHE A 240 15.91 5.90 14.87
CA PHE A 240 15.81 4.87 15.90
C PHE A 240 15.84 5.50 17.29
N TYR A 241 14.97 5.01 18.17
CA TYR A 241 14.91 5.37 19.57
C TYR A 241 15.18 4.12 20.41
N ASP A 242 16.27 4.11 21.17
CA ASP A 242 16.54 3.04 22.15
C ASP A 242 15.43 2.92 23.19
N ARG A 243 14.82 4.05 23.55
CA ARG A 243 13.67 4.14 24.45
C ARG A 243 12.71 5.21 23.96
N TYR A 244 11.46 4.80 23.76
CA TYR A 244 10.34 5.65 23.41
C TYR A 244 9.18 5.36 24.35
N GLU A 245 8.47 6.42 24.77
CA GLU A 245 7.35 6.34 25.70
C GLU A 245 6.07 6.86 25.03
N ALA A 246 5.04 6.01 24.99
CA ALA A 246 3.73 6.37 24.44
C ALA A 246 2.62 5.56 25.12
N GLY A 247 1.75 6.26 25.86
CA GLY A 247 0.74 5.60 26.69
C GLY A 247 1.37 4.61 27.65
N ASN A 248 0.97 3.34 27.57
CA ASN A 248 1.51 2.25 28.40
C ASN A 248 2.74 1.56 27.81
N PHE A 249 3.25 2.03 26.66
CA PHE A 249 4.44 1.46 26.03
C PHE A 249 5.70 2.20 26.47
N THR A 250 6.73 1.43 26.85
CA THR A 250 8.10 1.90 27.02
C THR A 250 9.03 0.87 26.42
N GLY A 251 9.84 1.26 25.44
CA GLY A 251 10.76 0.33 24.77
C GLY A 251 11.34 0.92 23.49
N PRO A 252 12.12 0.14 22.73
CA PRO A 252 12.71 0.61 21.49
C PRO A 252 11.63 0.86 20.43
N ALA A 253 11.85 1.87 19.60
CA ALA A 253 10.94 2.23 18.52
C ALA A 253 11.72 2.81 17.32
N VAL A 254 11.10 2.80 16.15
CA VAL A 254 11.62 3.50 14.97
C VAL A 254 10.58 4.47 14.45
N LYS A 255 11.00 5.68 14.08
CA LYS A 255 10.20 6.59 13.27
C LYS A 255 10.59 6.38 11.82
N LEU A 256 9.62 6.15 10.95
CA LEU A 256 9.82 5.97 9.51
C LEU A 256 8.98 7.01 8.77
N ALA A 257 9.56 7.62 7.74
CA ALA A 257 8.84 8.48 6.81
C ALA A 257 8.05 7.65 5.77
N ALA A 258 7.05 8.27 5.13
CA ALA A 258 6.03 7.58 4.33
C ALA A 258 6.59 6.76 3.17
N GLY A 259 7.67 7.22 2.56
CA GLY A 259 8.34 6.58 1.44
C GLY A 259 9.21 5.39 1.82
N VAL A 260 9.50 5.16 3.11
CA VAL A 260 10.35 4.02 3.54
C VAL A 260 9.68 2.70 3.17
N GLN A 261 10.40 1.89 2.40
CA GLN A 261 10.01 0.54 2.00
C GLN A 261 10.49 -0.50 3.01
N VAL A 262 9.93 -1.71 2.94
CA VAL A 262 10.28 -2.81 3.84
C VAL A 262 11.79 -3.12 3.84
N HIS A 263 12.42 -3.18 2.66
CA HIS A 263 13.86 -3.46 2.58
C HIS A 263 14.73 -2.41 3.28
N GLU A 264 14.33 -1.13 3.20
CA GLU A 264 15.00 0.00 3.86
C GLU A 264 14.82 -0.08 5.38
N ALA A 265 13.60 -0.40 5.84
CA ALA A 265 13.31 -0.58 7.26
C ALA A 265 14.08 -1.77 7.87
N TYR A 266 14.21 -2.89 7.14
CA TYR A 266 14.97 -4.05 7.63
C TYR A 266 16.49 -3.82 7.60
N ALA A 267 17.01 -3.03 6.65
CA ALA A 267 18.39 -2.57 6.69
C ALA A 267 18.67 -1.73 7.95
N LEU A 268 17.74 -0.84 8.32
CA LEU A 268 17.80 -0.10 9.59
C LEU A 268 17.73 -1.04 10.80
N ALA A 269 16.82 -2.01 10.78
CA ALA A 269 16.65 -2.96 11.86
C ALA A 269 17.95 -3.76 12.12
N LYS A 270 18.57 -4.26 11.04
CA LYS A 270 19.86 -4.95 11.10
C LYS A 270 20.97 -4.07 11.66
N LYS A 271 21.06 -2.82 11.21
CA LYS A 271 22.06 -1.85 11.68
C LYS A 271 22.00 -1.63 13.20
N HIS A 272 20.80 -1.67 13.77
CA HIS A 272 20.57 -1.40 15.19
C HIS A 272 20.39 -2.65 16.06
N GLY A 273 20.52 -3.87 15.50
CA GLY A 273 20.35 -5.11 16.25
C GLY A 273 18.93 -5.27 16.82
N ILE A 274 17.93 -4.84 16.05
CA ILE A 274 16.51 -4.92 16.41
C ILE A 274 15.72 -5.72 15.36
N THR A 275 14.50 -6.07 15.69
CA THR A 275 13.52 -6.65 14.77
C THR A 275 12.34 -5.70 14.57
N LEU A 276 11.86 -5.58 13.33
CA LEU A 276 10.65 -4.85 12.98
C LEU A 276 9.62 -5.82 12.39
N VAL A 277 8.34 -5.57 12.66
CA VAL A 277 7.23 -6.27 12.01
C VAL A 277 6.94 -5.57 10.68
N GLY A 278 7.35 -6.20 9.57
CA GLY A 278 7.13 -5.72 8.21
C GLY A 278 6.64 -6.82 7.28
N GLY A 279 6.28 -6.44 6.05
CA GLY A 279 5.77 -7.36 5.04
C GLY A 279 6.86 -8.26 4.45
N GLU A 280 6.44 -9.17 3.58
CA GLU A 280 7.35 -10.04 2.83
C GLU A 280 7.96 -9.32 1.62
N GLY A 281 7.15 -8.52 0.94
CA GLY A 281 7.56 -7.80 -0.24
C GLY A 281 8.58 -6.71 0.09
N LYS A 282 9.79 -6.82 -0.48
CA LYS A 282 10.90 -5.85 -0.35
C LYS A 282 10.45 -4.42 -0.59
N THR A 283 9.63 -4.26 -1.61
CA THR A 283 9.26 -2.96 -2.20
C THR A 283 7.93 -2.41 -1.72
N VAL A 284 7.32 -3.04 -0.73
CA VAL A 284 6.10 -2.54 -0.10
C VAL A 284 6.45 -1.29 0.73
N GLY A 285 5.67 -0.22 0.60
CA GLY A 285 5.80 0.96 1.45
C GLY A 285 5.37 0.64 2.88
N HIS A 286 6.31 0.66 3.82
CA HIS A 286 6.15 0.05 5.14
C HIS A 286 5.03 0.71 5.96
N ILE A 287 4.97 2.04 5.97
CA ILE A 287 3.94 2.77 6.73
C ILE A 287 2.78 3.27 5.85
N GLY A 288 2.82 2.94 4.56
CA GLY A 288 1.76 3.26 3.60
C GLY A 288 0.53 2.37 3.78
N GLY A 289 -0.08 1.95 2.66
CA GLY A 289 -1.25 1.07 2.68
C GLY A 289 -1.04 -0.26 3.45
N TYR A 290 0.20 -0.69 3.66
CA TYR A 290 0.52 -1.91 4.43
C TYR A 290 0.10 -1.81 5.90
N ILE A 291 0.75 -0.96 6.72
CA ILE A 291 0.33 -0.75 8.11
C ILE A 291 -1.10 -0.19 8.16
N GLN A 292 -1.45 0.71 7.24
CA GLN A 292 -2.76 1.35 7.28
C GLN A 292 -3.91 0.36 7.03
N GLY A 293 -3.70 -0.68 6.22
CA GLY A 293 -4.68 -1.75 5.96
C GLY A 293 -4.60 -2.94 6.93
N GLY A 294 -3.62 -2.96 7.84
CA GLY A 294 -3.39 -4.06 8.79
C GLY A 294 -1.95 -4.54 8.75
N GLY A 295 -1.54 -5.17 7.64
CA GLY A 295 -0.18 -5.64 7.41
C GLY A 295 0.14 -6.95 8.16
N HIS A 296 0.04 -8.09 7.46
CA HIS A 296 0.54 -9.37 7.97
C HIS A 296 2.05 -9.49 7.73
N SER A 297 2.72 -10.36 8.49
CA SER A 297 4.17 -10.49 8.53
C SER A 297 4.57 -11.94 8.82
N PRO A 298 5.78 -12.37 8.43
CA PRO A 298 6.38 -13.60 8.93
C PRO A 298 6.49 -13.67 10.47
N LEU A 299 6.34 -12.53 11.15
CA LEU A 299 6.39 -12.40 12.60
C LEU A 299 5.00 -12.25 13.24
N THR A 300 3.93 -12.28 12.45
CA THR A 300 2.57 -12.05 12.97
C THR A 300 2.16 -13.08 14.01
N SER A 301 2.58 -14.34 13.88
CA SER A 301 2.27 -15.39 14.88
C SER A 301 2.88 -15.15 16.26
N ILE A 302 3.88 -14.28 16.39
CA ILE A 302 4.52 -13.95 17.69
C ILE A 302 4.23 -12.52 18.17
N TRP A 303 4.02 -11.55 17.27
CA TRP A 303 3.85 -10.14 17.65
C TRP A 303 2.56 -9.48 17.16
N GLY A 304 1.81 -10.11 16.26
CA GLY A 304 0.56 -9.58 15.73
C GLY A 304 0.72 -8.81 14.41
N MET A 305 -0.28 -8.02 14.07
CA MET A 305 -0.32 -7.28 12.80
C MET A 305 0.57 -6.05 12.88
N ALA A 306 1.12 -5.59 11.75
CA ALA A 306 1.95 -4.39 11.70
C ALA A 306 1.22 -3.14 12.27
N ALA A 307 -0.10 -3.02 11.99
CA ALA A 307 -0.98 -1.99 12.55
C ALA A 307 -1.05 -1.98 14.09
N ASP A 308 -0.79 -3.12 14.74
CA ASP A 308 -0.80 -3.22 16.20
C ASP A 308 0.36 -2.43 16.83
N HIS A 309 1.38 -2.10 16.05
CA HIS A 309 2.65 -1.55 16.51
C HIS A 309 2.83 -0.05 16.27
N ALA A 310 1.93 0.63 15.54
CA ALA A 310 2.00 2.08 15.39
C ALA A 310 1.70 2.78 16.73
N LEU A 311 2.57 3.70 17.13
CA LEU A 311 2.52 4.45 18.40
C LEU A 311 2.10 5.91 18.20
N SER A 312 2.52 6.52 17.09
CA SER A 312 2.15 7.87 16.68
C SER A 312 2.16 7.96 15.17
N VAL A 313 1.28 8.78 14.60
CA VAL A 313 1.17 9.02 13.16
C VAL A 313 1.17 10.53 12.92
N GLU A 314 2.00 10.99 12.00
CA GLU A 314 1.94 12.35 11.47
C GLU A 314 1.22 12.32 10.11
N LEU A 315 0.25 13.21 9.90
CA LEU A 315 -0.53 13.25 8.66
C LEU A 315 -1.08 14.63 8.33
N VAL A 316 -1.38 14.84 7.04
CA VAL A 316 -2.15 16.00 6.55
C VAL A 316 -3.61 15.57 6.34
N THR A 317 -4.55 16.26 7.00
CA THR A 317 -6.00 16.01 6.95
C THR A 317 -6.67 16.70 5.76
N ALA A 318 -7.95 16.39 5.48
CA ALA A 318 -8.67 16.89 4.30
C ALA A 318 -8.84 18.44 4.29
N ASP A 319 -8.82 19.05 5.46
CA ASP A 319 -8.79 20.50 5.65
C ASP A 319 -7.39 21.11 5.46
N GLY A 320 -6.39 20.30 5.10
CA GLY A 320 -5.00 20.70 4.84
C GLY A 320 -4.12 20.83 6.09
N ARG A 321 -4.63 20.55 7.30
CA ARG A 321 -3.84 20.72 8.52
C ARG A 321 -2.88 19.55 8.73
N PHE A 322 -1.65 19.85 9.16
CA PHE A 322 -0.69 18.84 9.59
C PHE A 322 -0.86 18.55 11.08
N VAL A 323 -1.23 17.31 11.40
CA VAL A 323 -1.62 16.88 12.76
C VAL A 323 -0.89 15.61 13.18
N THR A 324 -0.71 15.48 14.50
CA THR A 324 -0.27 14.25 15.15
C THR A 324 -1.48 13.45 15.63
N ALA A 325 -1.53 12.16 15.31
CA ALA A 325 -2.53 11.23 15.81
C ALA A 325 -1.88 10.12 16.66
N ASN A 326 -2.26 10.03 17.93
CA ASN A 326 -1.84 8.99 18.87
C ASN A 326 -2.96 8.71 19.90
N SER A 327 -2.66 7.92 20.94
CA SER A 327 -3.64 7.56 21.99
C SER A 327 -4.26 8.73 22.76
N THR A 328 -3.65 9.93 22.72
CA THR A 328 -4.08 11.12 23.48
C THR A 328 -4.42 12.32 22.59
N MET A 329 -3.89 12.37 21.38
CA MET A 329 -4.12 13.43 20.39
C MET A 329 -4.78 12.83 19.15
N ASN A 330 -5.96 13.33 18.76
CA ASN A 330 -6.74 12.77 17.64
C ASN A 330 -6.89 11.22 17.70
N PRO A 331 -7.35 10.65 18.84
CA PRO A 331 -7.34 9.21 19.08
C PRO A 331 -8.26 8.42 18.16
N ASP A 332 -9.28 9.08 17.60
CA ASP A 332 -10.15 8.51 16.58
C ASP A 332 -9.43 8.33 15.23
N LEU A 333 -8.66 9.33 14.76
CA LEU A 333 -7.80 9.16 13.58
C LEU A 333 -6.73 8.10 13.83
N TYR A 334 -6.09 8.12 14.99
CA TYR A 334 -5.08 7.13 15.36
C TYR A 334 -5.64 5.70 15.31
N TRP A 335 -6.85 5.50 15.84
CA TRP A 335 -7.55 4.23 15.75
C TRP A 335 -7.86 3.82 14.31
N ALA A 336 -8.40 4.75 13.51
CA ALA A 336 -8.83 4.49 12.13
C ALA A 336 -7.65 4.16 11.20
N ILE A 337 -6.54 4.86 11.32
CA ILE A 337 -5.33 4.64 10.51
C ILE A 337 -4.70 3.28 10.81
N ARG A 338 -4.91 2.70 12.01
CA ARG A 338 -4.37 1.40 12.40
C ARG A 338 -5.27 0.24 11.94
N GLY A 339 -5.42 0.09 10.63
CA GLY A 339 -6.13 -1.03 10.00
C GLY A 339 -7.38 -0.65 9.18
N GLY A 340 -7.77 0.63 9.14
CA GLY A 340 -8.92 1.14 8.39
C GLY A 340 -8.66 1.43 6.91
N GLY A 341 -7.46 1.13 6.42
CA GLY A 341 -7.05 1.33 5.05
C GLY A 341 -6.42 2.71 4.78
N GLY A 342 -5.50 2.74 3.82
CA GLY A 342 -4.89 3.99 3.36
C GLY A 342 -5.78 4.77 2.39
N SER A 343 -5.34 6.00 2.07
CA SER A 343 -5.99 6.88 1.08
C SER A 343 -7.42 7.31 1.40
N THR A 344 -7.82 7.30 2.69
CA THR A 344 -9.17 7.72 3.11
C THR A 344 -9.20 8.77 4.23
N TYR A 345 -8.29 8.71 5.20
CA TYR A 345 -8.32 9.62 6.37
C TYR A 345 -7.38 10.84 6.26
N GLY A 346 -6.39 10.78 5.36
CA GLY A 346 -5.37 11.81 5.22
C GLY A 346 -4.12 11.30 4.49
N VAL A 347 -3.17 12.20 4.28
CA VAL A 347 -1.83 11.88 3.74
C VAL A 347 -0.88 11.65 4.91
N VAL A 348 -0.60 10.38 5.24
CA VAL A 348 0.40 10.05 6.26
C VAL A 348 1.80 10.42 5.78
N THR A 349 2.58 11.10 6.63
CA THR A 349 3.94 11.55 6.34
C THR A 349 4.99 10.75 7.10
N SER A 350 4.69 10.34 8.33
CA SER A 350 5.56 9.47 9.13
C SER A 350 4.77 8.71 10.21
N MET A 351 5.36 7.62 10.71
CA MET A 351 4.85 6.88 11.86
C MET A 351 5.99 6.49 12.79
N VAL A 352 5.74 6.54 14.10
CA VAL A 352 6.56 5.83 15.09
C VAL A 352 5.97 4.44 15.30
N ILE A 353 6.77 3.40 15.15
CA ILE A 353 6.37 2.00 15.35
C ILE A 353 7.26 1.33 16.38
N LYS A 354 6.70 0.37 17.13
CA LYS A 354 7.47 -0.47 18.07
C LYS A 354 8.58 -1.22 17.33
N ALA A 355 9.74 -1.32 17.99
CA ALA A 355 10.80 -2.25 17.62
C ALA A 355 10.92 -3.33 18.70
N PHE A 356 11.52 -4.46 18.33
CA PHE A 356 11.69 -5.61 19.20
C PHE A 356 13.17 -6.01 19.27
N PRO A 357 13.59 -6.75 20.31
CA PRO A 357 14.93 -7.33 20.33
C PRO A 357 15.20 -8.17 19.07
N GLN A 358 16.45 -8.24 18.65
CA GLN A 358 16.89 -9.22 17.66
C GLN A 358 16.55 -10.64 18.11
N ILE A 359 16.09 -11.46 17.17
CA ILE A 359 15.73 -12.86 17.39
C ILE A 359 16.46 -13.76 16.40
N ARG A 360 16.74 -15.00 16.84
CA ARG A 360 17.13 -16.07 15.92
C ARG A 360 15.91 -16.55 15.13
N VAL A 361 16.13 -17.04 13.92
CA VAL A 361 15.07 -17.51 13.03
C VAL A 361 15.57 -18.67 12.20
N THR A 362 14.83 -19.78 12.17
CA THR A 362 15.03 -20.84 11.18
C THR A 362 14.05 -20.67 10.04
N THR A 363 14.50 -20.86 8.80
CA THR A 363 13.64 -20.91 7.62
C THR A 363 13.73 -22.28 6.94
N MET A 364 12.67 -22.67 6.25
CA MET A 364 12.63 -23.82 5.36
C MET A 364 12.03 -23.45 4.01
N ARG A 365 12.69 -23.90 2.94
CA ARG A 365 12.26 -23.73 1.55
C ARG A 365 12.31 -25.07 0.82
N TYR A 366 11.32 -25.34 -0.02
CA TYR A 366 11.30 -26.55 -0.84
C TYR A 366 10.32 -26.38 -2.01
N ASN A 367 10.49 -27.20 -3.04
CA ASN A 367 9.53 -27.32 -4.13
C ASN A 367 8.96 -28.74 -4.18
N MET A 368 7.72 -28.88 -4.63
CA MET A 368 7.12 -30.17 -4.97
C MET A 368 6.48 -30.05 -6.36
N THR A 369 6.75 -31.00 -7.24
CA THR A 369 6.10 -31.07 -8.56
C THR A 369 5.46 -32.44 -8.72
N THR A 370 4.21 -32.49 -9.17
CA THR A 370 3.58 -33.75 -9.53
C THR A 370 4.21 -34.34 -10.78
N GLY A 371 4.21 -35.67 -10.89
CA GLY A 371 4.76 -36.40 -12.02
C GLY A 371 5.12 -37.82 -11.58
N GLY A 372 5.54 -38.69 -12.51
CA GLY A 372 5.98 -40.06 -12.20
C GLY A 372 5.07 -40.79 -11.18
N ASN A 373 5.61 -41.08 -9.99
CA ASN A 373 4.90 -41.76 -8.89
C ASN A 373 4.19 -40.81 -7.89
N PHE A 374 4.34 -39.49 -8.04
CA PHE A 374 3.71 -38.48 -7.19
C PHE A 374 2.57 -37.81 -7.96
N THR A 375 1.40 -38.47 -7.95
CA THR A 375 0.20 -38.04 -8.67
C THR A 375 -0.47 -36.83 -8.01
N GLU A 376 -1.42 -36.21 -8.71
CA GLU A 376 -2.23 -35.10 -8.17
C GLU A 376 -2.99 -35.49 -6.88
N ASP A 377 -3.55 -36.70 -6.82
CA ASP A 377 -4.22 -37.17 -5.61
C ASP A 377 -3.26 -37.32 -4.42
N ARG A 378 -2.05 -37.82 -4.67
CA ARG A 378 -0.99 -37.89 -3.64
C ARG A 378 -0.53 -36.50 -3.21
N PHE A 379 -0.49 -35.54 -4.14
CA PHE A 379 -0.21 -34.16 -3.81
C PHE A 379 -1.26 -33.59 -2.86
N TRP A 380 -2.56 -33.76 -3.16
CA TRP A 380 -3.63 -33.28 -2.29
C TRP A 380 -3.72 -34.03 -0.96
N GLU A 381 -3.37 -35.32 -0.92
CA GLU A 381 -3.18 -36.07 0.32
C GLU A 381 -2.04 -35.45 1.18
N ALA A 382 -0.93 -35.07 0.55
CA ALA A 382 0.18 -34.39 1.21
C ALA A 382 -0.21 -32.99 1.72
N GLN A 383 -1.00 -32.23 0.95
CA GLN A 383 -1.55 -30.94 1.41
C GLN A 383 -2.47 -31.12 2.61
N LYS A 384 -3.39 -32.10 2.58
CA LYS A 384 -4.26 -32.41 3.72
C LYS A 384 -3.47 -32.76 4.97
N ALA A 385 -2.43 -33.59 4.83
CA ALA A 385 -1.53 -33.95 5.92
C ALA A 385 -0.83 -32.73 6.55
N TYR A 386 -0.50 -31.73 5.74
CA TYR A 386 0.07 -30.47 6.23
C TYR A 386 -1.00 -29.62 6.95
N VAL A 387 -2.16 -29.42 6.33
CA VAL A 387 -3.28 -28.64 6.88
C VAL A 387 -3.80 -29.20 8.21
N ASP A 388 -3.76 -30.53 8.39
CA ASP A 388 -4.07 -31.20 9.66
C ASP A 388 -3.22 -30.68 10.84
N ASN A 389 -2.02 -30.14 10.56
CA ASN A 389 -1.06 -29.66 11.55
C ASN A 389 -0.97 -28.13 11.64
N PHE A 390 -1.80 -27.38 10.89
CA PHE A 390 -1.72 -25.90 10.87
C PHE A 390 -1.87 -25.27 12.25
N ALA A 391 -2.77 -25.78 13.09
CA ALA A 391 -2.97 -25.28 14.44
C ALA A 391 -1.69 -25.43 15.26
N TYR A 392 -1.08 -26.61 15.21
CA TYR A 392 0.16 -26.92 15.91
C TYR A 392 1.32 -26.00 15.49
N TYR A 393 1.57 -25.85 14.19
CA TYR A 393 2.67 -25.00 13.70
C TYR A 393 2.44 -23.52 13.99
N ALA A 394 1.21 -23.03 13.79
CA ALA A 394 0.87 -21.66 14.15
C ALA A 394 1.07 -21.42 15.66
N ASP A 395 0.72 -22.40 16.50
CA ASP A 395 0.86 -22.31 17.96
C ASP A 395 2.30 -22.29 18.45
N LEU A 396 3.23 -22.89 17.70
CA LEU A 396 4.68 -22.72 17.86
C LEU A 396 5.19 -21.32 17.45
N GLY A 397 4.32 -20.48 16.88
CA GLY A 397 4.69 -19.17 16.38
C GLY A 397 5.19 -19.20 14.94
N TYR A 398 5.04 -20.32 14.22
CA TYR A 398 5.53 -20.43 12.85
C TYR A 398 4.61 -19.68 11.88
N TYR A 399 5.20 -19.38 10.74
CA TYR A 399 4.57 -18.74 9.61
C TYR A 399 4.97 -19.49 8.34
N ALA A 400 4.05 -19.68 7.40
CA ALA A 400 4.40 -20.24 6.09
C ALA A 400 3.76 -19.43 4.97
N TYR A 401 4.51 -19.24 3.89
CA TYR A 401 4.08 -18.65 2.63
C TYR A 401 4.42 -19.58 1.48
N TYR A 402 3.41 -20.04 0.75
CA TYR A 402 3.59 -20.95 -0.37
C TYR A 402 2.58 -20.73 -1.49
N ARG A 403 2.92 -21.22 -2.68
CA ARG A 403 2.09 -21.11 -3.88
C ARG A 403 1.83 -22.48 -4.46
N ILE A 404 0.65 -22.69 -5.03
CA ILE A 404 0.31 -23.89 -5.80
C ILE A 404 -0.15 -23.42 -7.18
N ARG A 405 0.52 -23.87 -8.24
CA ARG A 405 0.32 -23.38 -9.60
C ARG A 405 0.22 -24.50 -10.62
N HIS A 406 -0.52 -24.22 -11.69
CA HIS A 406 -0.49 -25.01 -12.92
C HIS A 406 0.75 -24.66 -13.72
N VAL A 407 1.67 -25.61 -13.91
CA VAL A 407 2.90 -25.42 -14.69
C VAL A 407 3.10 -26.60 -15.62
N ASN A 408 3.03 -26.38 -16.93
CA ASN A 408 3.25 -27.42 -17.96
C ASN A 408 2.39 -28.69 -17.81
N GLY A 409 1.16 -28.56 -17.30
CA GLY A 409 0.26 -29.69 -17.06
C GLY A 409 0.56 -30.46 -15.76
N GLU A 410 1.43 -29.93 -14.90
CA GLU A 410 1.74 -30.45 -13.57
C GLU A 410 1.31 -29.43 -12.50
N ILE A 411 1.12 -29.92 -11.28
CA ILE A 411 0.97 -29.09 -10.08
C ILE A 411 2.37 -28.77 -9.55
N PHE A 412 2.68 -27.49 -9.49
CA PHE A 412 3.90 -26.97 -8.89
C PHE A 412 3.60 -26.27 -7.57
N HIS A 413 4.14 -26.80 -6.48
CA HIS A 413 4.14 -26.19 -5.16
C HIS A 413 5.50 -25.58 -4.85
N ASP A 414 5.49 -24.30 -4.48
CA ASP A 414 6.65 -23.51 -4.10
C ASP A 414 6.45 -23.07 -2.65
N MET A 415 7.12 -23.73 -1.71
CA MET A 415 7.26 -23.24 -0.34
C MET A 415 8.36 -22.19 -0.33
N THR A 416 7.96 -20.97 -0.68
CA THR A 416 8.88 -19.84 -0.80
C THR A 416 9.54 -19.55 0.55
N SER A 417 8.79 -19.60 1.66
CA SER A 417 9.38 -19.50 2.99
C SER A 417 8.47 -20.02 4.09
N TRP A 418 8.97 -20.98 4.87
CA TRP A 418 8.41 -21.36 6.16
C TRP A 418 9.33 -20.83 7.25
N VAL A 419 8.84 -19.87 8.03
CA VAL A 419 9.60 -19.11 9.03
C VAL A 419 9.26 -19.59 10.44
N ALA A 420 10.28 -19.92 11.21
CA ALA A 420 10.20 -20.35 12.61
C ALA A 420 10.99 -19.38 13.50
N PRO A 421 10.33 -18.31 13.99
CA PRO A 421 10.95 -17.35 14.90
C PRO A 421 11.36 -18.01 16.23
N ASN A 422 12.46 -17.55 16.84
CA ASN A 422 12.97 -18.02 18.13
C ASN A 422 13.22 -19.54 18.24
N THR A 423 13.41 -20.21 17.11
CA THR A 423 13.54 -21.67 17.02
C THR A 423 14.91 -22.01 16.45
N SER A 424 15.56 -23.05 16.97
CA SER A 424 16.79 -23.58 16.39
C SER A 424 16.49 -24.54 15.23
N GLU A 425 17.46 -24.80 14.35
CA GLU A 425 17.28 -25.79 13.29
C GLU A 425 16.95 -27.18 13.84
N ALA A 426 17.57 -27.58 14.95
CA ALA A 426 17.33 -28.86 15.59
C ALA A 426 15.87 -28.97 16.09
N ASP A 427 15.38 -27.95 16.78
CA ASP A 427 14.00 -27.91 17.30
C ASP A 427 12.99 -27.84 16.17
N PHE A 428 13.29 -27.08 15.11
CA PHE A 428 12.44 -26.99 13.92
C PHE A 428 12.31 -28.35 13.22
N ARG A 429 13.43 -29.05 12.98
CA ARG A 429 13.42 -30.40 12.39
C ARG A 429 12.65 -31.39 13.26
N ALA A 430 12.81 -31.32 14.58
CA ALA A 430 12.06 -32.17 15.50
C ALA A 430 10.55 -31.91 15.41
N SER A 431 10.13 -30.64 15.33
CA SER A 431 8.71 -30.28 15.32
C SER A 431 8.00 -30.66 14.02
N ILE A 432 8.68 -30.65 12.87
CA ILE A 432 8.10 -31.09 11.58
C ILE A 432 8.28 -32.59 11.30
N GLY A 433 9.06 -33.32 12.11
CA GLY A 433 9.40 -34.73 11.91
C GLY A 433 8.20 -35.65 11.61
N PRO A 434 7.07 -35.55 12.35
CA PRO A 434 5.87 -36.34 12.07
C PRO A 434 5.27 -36.10 10.67
N LEU A 435 5.24 -34.84 10.20
CA LEU A 435 4.77 -34.49 8.86
C LEU A 435 5.70 -35.07 7.79
N VAL A 436 7.01 -34.93 7.97
CA VAL A 436 8.02 -35.47 7.05
C VAL A 436 7.93 -37.00 6.95
N ALA A 437 7.68 -37.68 8.08
CA ALA A 437 7.45 -39.13 8.08
C ALA A 437 6.18 -39.52 7.30
N LYS A 438 5.08 -38.77 7.45
CA LYS A 438 3.84 -38.99 6.70
C LYS A 438 4.03 -38.73 5.20
N TRP A 439 4.71 -37.64 4.83
CA TRP A 439 5.06 -37.33 3.44
C TRP A 439 5.94 -38.40 2.79
N ARG A 440 6.86 -39.02 3.53
CA ARG A 440 7.67 -40.15 3.03
C ARG A 440 6.79 -41.35 2.65
N VAL A 441 5.75 -41.65 3.44
CA VAL A 441 4.80 -42.75 3.14
C VAL A 441 3.95 -42.42 1.92
N ILE A 442 3.53 -41.17 1.76
CA ILE A 442 2.77 -40.68 0.59
C ILE A 442 3.64 -40.70 -0.68
N GLY A 443 4.96 -40.57 -0.53
CA GLY A 443 5.91 -40.54 -1.64
C GLY A 443 6.19 -39.13 -2.17
N VAL A 444 6.14 -38.12 -1.29
CA VAL A 444 6.47 -36.73 -1.64
C VAL A 444 7.98 -36.63 -1.97
N PRO A 445 8.37 -36.03 -3.11
CA PRO A 445 9.76 -35.72 -3.43
C PRO A 445 10.25 -34.53 -2.59
N PHE A 446 10.59 -34.78 -1.33
CA PHE A 446 10.86 -33.74 -0.33
C PHE A 446 12.35 -33.51 -0.09
N GLU A 447 12.90 -32.45 -0.65
CA GLU A 447 14.30 -32.01 -0.49
C GLU A 447 14.37 -30.57 0.02
N PRO A 448 14.19 -30.32 1.33
CA PRO A 448 14.15 -28.97 1.86
C PRO A 448 15.54 -28.38 2.09
N VAL A 449 15.66 -27.08 1.84
CA VAL A 449 16.74 -26.24 2.37
C VAL A 449 16.25 -25.68 3.70
N ILE A 450 16.93 -26.03 4.79
CA ILE A 450 16.66 -25.50 6.14
C ILE A 450 17.90 -24.75 6.59
N GLN A 451 17.72 -23.54 7.08
CA GLN A 451 18.82 -22.69 7.53
C GLN A 451 18.42 -21.87 8.76
N GLU A 452 19.31 -21.84 9.75
CA GLU A 452 19.22 -20.97 10.92
C GLU A 452 19.99 -19.67 10.71
N TYR A 453 19.39 -18.57 11.17
CA TYR A 453 19.93 -17.22 11.16
C TYR A 453 19.91 -16.65 12.59
N ASP A 454 20.89 -15.83 12.92
CA ASP A 454 20.97 -15.14 14.22
C ASP A 454 20.16 -13.84 14.27
N ASN A 455 19.61 -13.41 13.13
CA ASN A 455 18.78 -12.22 12.98
C ASN A 455 17.69 -12.42 11.91
N PHE A 456 16.53 -11.76 12.10
CA PHE A 456 15.42 -11.85 11.15
C PHE A 456 15.68 -11.17 9.79
N PRO A 457 16.33 -9.99 9.69
CA PRO A 457 16.59 -9.36 8.39
C PRO A 457 17.31 -10.27 7.38
N ASP A 458 18.29 -11.07 7.82
CA ASP A 458 18.99 -12.01 6.93
C ASP A 458 18.13 -13.21 6.56
N ALA A 459 17.38 -13.77 7.51
CA ALA A 459 16.39 -14.81 7.24
C ALA A 459 15.33 -14.36 6.22
N TRP A 460 14.87 -13.11 6.34
CA TRP A 460 13.94 -12.50 5.41
C TRP A 460 14.54 -12.29 4.03
N ALA A 461 15.79 -11.77 3.95
CA ALA A 461 16.44 -11.48 2.68
C ALA A 461 16.67 -12.73 1.82
N ASP A 462 16.96 -13.88 2.46
CA ASP A 462 17.08 -15.20 1.82
C ASP A 462 15.71 -15.83 1.52
N GLY A 463 14.76 -15.74 2.45
CA GLY A 463 13.45 -16.39 2.34
C GLY A 463 12.47 -15.70 1.38
N PHE A 464 12.61 -14.39 1.15
CA PHE A 464 11.67 -13.61 0.36
C PHE A 464 12.42 -12.85 -0.75
N PRO A 465 12.55 -13.44 -1.96
CA PRO A 465 13.19 -12.78 -3.09
C PRO A 465 12.38 -11.57 -3.58
N GLN A 466 12.96 -10.80 -4.51
CA GLN A 466 12.25 -9.69 -5.16
C GLN A 466 10.93 -10.17 -5.74
N GLU A 467 9.86 -9.43 -5.46
CA GLU A 467 8.50 -9.81 -5.81
C GLU A 467 8.34 -9.85 -7.33
N ALA A 468 7.82 -10.94 -7.86
CA ALA A 468 7.35 -10.98 -9.25
C ALA A 468 5.97 -10.34 -9.32
N TRP A 469 5.72 -9.53 -10.36
CA TRP A 469 4.41 -8.97 -10.62
C TRP A 469 4.01 -9.20 -12.06
N THR A 470 2.71 -9.39 -12.29
CA THR A 470 2.18 -9.52 -13.64
C THR A 470 1.01 -8.56 -13.87
N TRP A 471 0.90 -8.05 -15.09
CA TRP A 471 -0.07 -7.01 -15.46
C TRP A 471 -1.46 -7.56 -15.81
N ASN A 472 -1.54 -8.87 -16.06
CA ASN A 472 -2.66 -9.64 -16.61
C ASN A 472 -3.26 -10.59 -15.55
N MET A 473 -3.50 -10.09 -14.34
CA MET A 473 -4.03 -10.92 -13.26
C MET A 473 -5.23 -10.30 -12.53
N ARG A 474 -6.02 -11.17 -11.90
CA ARG A 474 -6.94 -10.83 -10.81
C ARG A 474 -6.77 -11.82 -9.68
N GLN A 475 -7.09 -11.39 -8.47
CA GLN A 475 -7.04 -12.22 -7.28
C GLN A 475 -8.27 -12.01 -6.41
N ALA A 476 -8.56 -12.99 -5.57
CA ALA A 476 -9.53 -12.92 -4.48
C ALA A 476 -8.93 -13.68 -3.30
N SER A 477 -9.43 -13.43 -2.10
CA SER A 477 -8.84 -14.05 -0.91
C SER A 477 -9.83 -14.20 0.22
N ARG A 478 -9.49 -15.06 1.19
CA ARG A 478 -10.34 -15.37 2.33
C ARG A 478 -9.54 -15.79 3.56
N PHE A 479 -10.07 -15.44 4.74
CA PHE A 479 -9.60 -15.97 6.01
C PHE A 479 -10.36 -17.24 6.39
N PHE A 480 -9.62 -18.33 6.55
CA PHE A 480 -10.10 -19.53 7.19
C PHE A 480 -9.72 -19.48 8.68
N GLN A 481 -10.74 -19.47 9.51
CA GLN A 481 -10.59 -19.29 10.95
C GLN A 481 -10.09 -20.57 11.62
N ARG A 482 -9.45 -20.43 12.77
CA ARG A 482 -9.00 -21.55 13.60
C ARG A 482 -10.12 -22.53 13.88
N GLU A 483 -11.32 -22.04 14.19
CA GLU A 483 -12.50 -22.88 14.45
C GLU A 483 -12.84 -23.75 13.24
N THR A 484 -12.87 -23.16 12.03
CA THR A 484 -13.13 -23.86 10.77
C THR A 484 -12.11 -24.96 10.49
N LEU A 485 -10.84 -24.76 10.83
CA LEU A 485 -9.77 -25.71 10.52
C LEU A 485 -9.45 -26.69 11.66
N SER A 486 -9.92 -26.42 12.88
CA SER A 486 -9.71 -27.34 14.01
C SER A 486 -10.70 -28.52 13.98
N ASN A 487 -11.89 -28.32 13.42
CA ASN A 487 -12.87 -29.37 13.21
C ASN A 487 -12.56 -30.16 11.92
N GLU A 488 -12.51 -31.50 12.02
CA GLU A 488 -12.10 -32.38 10.92
C GLU A 488 -13.02 -32.28 9.68
N THR A 489 -14.34 -32.17 9.89
CA THR A 489 -15.33 -32.08 8.83
C THR A 489 -15.16 -30.78 8.05
N THR A 490 -15.12 -29.64 8.75
CA THR A 490 -14.97 -28.33 8.11
C THR A 490 -13.56 -28.10 7.57
N ARG A 491 -12.52 -28.69 8.20
CA ARG A 491 -11.15 -28.70 7.66
C ARG A 491 -11.09 -29.45 6.35
N SER A 492 -11.66 -30.66 6.29
CA SER A 492 -11.70 -31.45 5.05
C SER A 492 -12.46 -30.71 3.95
N ALA A 493 -13.64 -30.18 4.26
CA ALA A 493 -14.42 -29.37 3.30
C ALA A 493 -13.65 -28.12 2.81
N SER A 494 -12.82 -27.51 3.66
CA SER A 494 -11.97 -26.38 3.28
C SER A 494 -10.87 -26.79 2.30
N VAL A 495 -10.18 -27.91 2.55
CA VAL A 495 -9.18 -28.45 1.62
C VAL A 495 -9.82 -28.84 0.29
N ASP A 496 -10.99 -29.49 0.32
CA ASP A 496 -11.71 -29.89 -0.88
C ASP A 496 -12.18 -28.68 -1.69
N ALA A 497 -12.64 -27.60 -1.05
CA ALA A 497 -13.00 -26.37 -1.74
C ALA A 497 -11.80 -25.61 -2.31
N ILE A 498 -10.64 -25.67 -1.66
CA ILE A 498 -9.39 -25.12 -2.18
C ILE A 498 -8.93 -25.91 -3.41
N ARG A 499 -8.96 -27.25 -3.33
CA ARG A 499 -8.70 -28.13 -4.48
C ARG A 499 -9.67 -27.84 -5.62
N GLY A 500 -10.96 -27.76 -5.34
CA GLY A 500 -11.98 -27.58 -6.37
C GLY A 500 -11.79 -26.32 -7.22
N VAL A 501 -11.44 -25.18 -6.61
CA VAL A 501 -11.15 -23.96 -7.41
C VAL A 501 -9.83 -24.08 -8.18
N PHE A 502 -8.83 -24.78 -7.63
CA PHE A 502 -7.57 -25.05 -8.32
C PHE A 502 -7.79 -25.96 -9.55
N ASP A 503 -8.53 -27.05 -9.40
CA ASP A 503 -8.87 -27.98 -10.48
C ASP A 503 -9.68 -27.29 -11.59
N GLU A 504 -10.44 -26.25 -11.26
CA GLU A 504 -11.16 -25.39 -12.21
C GLU A 504 -10.27 -24.31 -12.87
N GLY A 505 -8.99 -24.24 -12.53
CA GLY A 505 -7.98 -23.39 -13.17
C GLY A 505 -7.47 -22.21 -12.34
N ALA A 506 -7.87 -22.08 -11.07
CA ALA A 506 -7.26 -21.09 -10.18
C ALA A 506 -5.81 -21.49 -9.85
N ASN A 507 -4.96 -20.49 -9.63
CA ASN A 507 -3.71 -20.67 -8.90
C ASN A 507 -3.88 -20.20 -7.46
N LEU A 508 -3.07 -20.70 -6.53
CA LEU A 508 -3.23 -20.46 -5.10
C LEU A 508 -1.99 -19.79 -4.50
N ILE A 509 -2.22 -18.90 -3.55
CA ILE A 509 -1.21 -18.41 -2.60
C ILE A 509 -1.77 -18.64 -1.21
N MET A 510 -1.00 -19.29 -0.35
CA MET A 510 -1.49 -19.85 0.89
C MET A 510 -0.56 -19.50 2.04
N PHE A 511 -1.17 -19.27 3.19
CA PHE A 511 -0.48 -18.87 4.40
C PHE A 511 -0.93 -19.72 5.57
N ASN A 512 0.00 -20.25 6.37
CA ASN A 512 -0.32 -20.72 7.72
C ASN A 512 0.16 -19.65 8.71
N ILE A 513 -0.80 -18.98 9.33
CA ILE A 513 -0.56 -17.79 10.13
C ILE A 513 -1.64 -17.69 11.20
N ARG A 514 -1.28 -17.21 12.39
CA ARG A 514 -2.23 -16.79 13.42
C ARG A 514 -1.83 -15.43 13.96
N ASN A 515 -2.72 -14.76 14.68
CA ASN A 515 -2.32 -13.72 15.63
C ASN A 515 -1.98 -14.35 16.99
N PRO A 516 -1.13 -13.71 17.82
CA PRO A 516 -0.78 -14.23 19.13
C PRO A 516 -1.98 -14.13 20.10
N PRO A 517 -2.01 -14.97 21.15
CA PRO A 517 -3.01 -14.84 22.23
C PRO A 517 -3.03 -13.42 22.83
N GLY A 518 -4.21 -12.88 23.13
CA GLY A 518 -4.40 -11.53 23.66
C GLY A 518 -4.47 -10.44 22.57
N SER A 519 -4.27 -10.78 21.30
CA SER A 519 -4.41 -9.82 20.19
C SER A 519 -5.84 -9.28 20.00
N GLU A 520 -6.83 -10.02 20.49
CA GLU A 520 -8.24 -9.65 20.56
C GLU A 520 -8.52 -8.40 21.40
N ASP A 521 -7.66 -8.11 22.39
CA ASP A 521 -7.79 -6.95 23.28
C ASP A 521 -7.22 -5.66 22.67
N ILE A 522 -6.55 -5.76 21.52
CA ILE A 522 -5.96 -4.59 20.85
C ILE A 522 -7.06 -3.79 20.14
N ASP A 523 -7.40 -2.62 20.71
CA ASP A 523 -8.34 -1.68 20.10
C ASP A 523 -7.68 -0.86 18.98
N ASN A 524 -7.88 -1.30 17.74
CA ASN A 524 -7.56 -0.60 16.51
C ASN A 524 -8.56 -0.95 15.40
N ALA A 525 -8.36 -0.46 14.17
CA ALA A 525 -9.27 -0.68 13.05
C ALA A 525 -9.09 -2.01 12.30
N VAL A 526 -8.09 -2.84 12.64
CA VAL A 526 -7.85 -4.14 11.99
C VAL A 526 -9.11 -5.01 12.05
N ASN A 527 -9.52 -5.61 10.91
CA ASN A 527 -10.68 -6.51 10.85
C ASN A 527 -10.59 -7.58 11.96
N PRO A 528 -11.62 -7.71 12.83
CA PRO A 528 -11.61 -8.71 13.91
C PRO A 528 -11.37 -10.16 13.45
N ALA A 529 -11.71 -10.50 12.20
CA ALA A 529 -11.48 -11.83 11.65
C ALA A 529 -10.00 -12.22 11.62
N TRP A 530 -9.07 -11.26 11.53
CA TRP A 530 -7.63 -11.50 11.66
C TRP A 530 -7.25 -12.15 12.99
N ARG A 531 -7.94 -11.79 14.08
CA ARG A 531 -7.64 -12.30 15.43
C ARG A 531 -7.92 -13.80 15.56
N LYS A 532 -8.77 -14.35 14.69
CA LYS A 532 -9.17 -15.76 14.69
C LYS A 532 -8.58 -16.57 13.54
N ILE A 533 -7.70 -15.98 12.73
CA ILE A 533 -7.18 -16.64 11.52
C ILE A 533 -6.30 -17.85 11.87
N LEU A 534 -6.32 -18.84 10.99
CA LEU A 534 -5.32 -19.92 10.98
C LEU A 534 -4.74 -20.17 9.57
N MET A 535 -5.51 -19.79 8.54
CA MET A 535 -5.04 -19.75 7.16
C MET A 535 -5.56 -18.50 6.46
N PHE A 536 -4.64 -17.77 5.84
CA PHE A 536 -4.96 -16.76 4.84
C PHE A 536 -4.78 -17.40 3.47
N ALA A 537 -5.81 -17.40 2.64
CA ALA A 537 -5.80 -18.08 1.35
C ALA A 537 -6.16 -17.08 0.25
N LEU A 538 -5.40 -17.05 -0.83
CA LEU A 538 -5.68 -16.30 -2.04
C LEU A 538 -5.82 -17.27 -3.20
N MET A 539 -6.75 -16.96 -4.07
CA MET A 539 -6.84 -17.52 -5.42
C MET A 539 -6.49 -16.42 -6.41
N PHE A 540 -5.81 -16.76 -7.49
CA PHE A 540 -5.56 -15.81 -8.57
C PHE A 540 -5.65 -16.47 -9.94
N VAL A 541 -5.99 -15.66 -10.91
CA VAL A 541 -6.08 -16.01 -12.33
C VAL A 541 -5.16 -15.11 -13.12
N THR A 542 -4.60 -15.68 -14.19
CA THR A 542 -3.78 -14.97 -15.17
C THR A 542 -4.26 -15.34 -16.57
N TRP A 543 -4.04 -14.47 -17.56
CA TRP A 543 -4.46 -14.72 -18.95
C TRP A 543 -3.44 -14.14 -19.94
N SER A 544 -3.38 -14.66 -21.17
CA SER A 544 -2.49 -14.15 -22.21
C SER A 544 -2.98 -12.80 -22.79
N PRO A 545 -2.09 -11.89 -23.22
CA PRO A 545 -2.47 -10.74 -24.05
C PRO A 545 -3.26 -11.11 -25.32
N THR A 546 -3.13 -12.34 -25.81
CA THR A 546 -3.82 -12.85 -27.00
C THR A 546 -5.18 -13.49 -26.71
N ASP A 547 -5.55 -13.71 -25.45
CA ASP A 547 -6.83 -14.33 -25.10
C ASP A 547 -8.00 -13.42 -25.47
N SER A 548 -9.16 -14.03 -25.74
CA SER A 548 -10.35 -13.27 -26.14
C SER A 548 -10.99 -12.52 -24.98
N THR A 549 -11.70 -11.43 -25.28
CA THR A 549 -12.46 -10.67 -24.28
C THR A 549 -13.47 -11.54 -23.55
N GLU A 550 -14.14 -12.45 -24.25
CA GLU A 550 -15.15 -13.35 -23.69
C GLU A 550 -14.52 -14.29 -22.66
N TYR A 551 -13.36 -14.88 -22.98
CA TYR A 551 -12.64 -15.77 -22.07
C TYR A 551 -12.17 -15.03 -20.82
N VAL A 552 -11.48 -13.90 -20.98
CA VAL A 552 -10.98 -13.11 -19.84
C VAL A 552 -12.14 -12.61 -18.98
N THR A 553 -13.25 -12.18 -19.59
CA THR A 553 -14.45 -11.77 -18.86
C THR A 553 -15.08 -12.93 -18.09
N ALA A 554 -15.18 -14.12 -18.69
CA ALA A 554 -15.71 -15.30 -18.02
C ALA A 554 -14.83 -15.71 -16.83
N LEU A 555 -13.52 -15.78 -17.02
CA LEU A 555 -12.54 -16.10 -15.96
C LEU A 555 -12.60 -15.09 -14.81
N SER A 556 -12.65 -13.80 -15.16
CA SER A 556 -12.84 -12.67 -14.24
C SER A 556 -14.12 -12.81 -13.40
N ARG A 557 -15.25 -13.16 -14.03
CA ARG A 557 -16.52 -13.36 -13.32
C ARG A 557 -16.51 -14.62 -12.47
N ASN A 558 -15.89 -15.70 -12.94
CA ASN A 558 -15.80 -16.97 -12.22
C ASN A 558 -15.10 -16.78 -10.86
N LEU A 559 -13.97 -16.06 -10.86
CA LEU A 559 -13.25 -15.68 -9.65
C LEU A 559 -14.17 -15.03 -8.60
N THR A 560 -14.94 -14.00 -8.99
CA THR A 560 -15.75 -13.19 -8.07
C THR A 560 -17.06 -13.88 -7.67
N TYR A 561 -17.76 -14.49 -8.62
CA TYR A 561 -19.15 -14.89 -8.46
C TYR A 561 -19.36 -16.40 -8.31
N GLU A 562 -18.34 -17.21 -8.58
CA GLU A 562 -18.42 -18.68 -8.44
C GLU A 562 -17.43 -19.21 -7.40
N TRP A 563 -16.14 -18.88 -7.53
CA TRP A 563 -15.10 -19.40 -6.64
C TRP A 563 -15.06 -18.73 -5.28
N ASN A 564 -15.02 -17.39 -5.22
CA ASN A 564 -14.99 -16.65 -3.96
C ASN A 564 -16.21 -17.00 -3.06
N PRO A 565 -17.46 -17.11 -3.55
CA PRO A 565 -18.60 -17.52 -2.74
C PRO A 565 -18.48 -18.92 -2.14
N ARG A 566 -17.83 -19.89 -2.81
CA ARG A 566 -17.60 -21.23 -2.25
C ARG A 566 -16.72 -21.17 -1.00
N TRP A 567 -15.67 -20.34 -1.02
CA TRP A 567 -14.83 -20.13 0.17
C TRP A 567 -15.55 -19.33 1.26
N LYS A 568 -16.38 -18.35 0.89
CA LYS A 568 -17.22 -17.60 1.85
C LYS A 568 -18.22 -18.49 2.59
N ALA A 569 -18.84 -19.44 1.90
CA ALA A 569 -19.83 -20.35 2.49
C ALA A 569 -19.26 -21.21 3.64
N LEU A 570 -17.97 -21.53 3.58
CA LEU A 570 -17.26 -22.30 4.62
C LEU A 570 -16.78 -21.44 5.80
N THR A 571 -16.82 -20.12 5.66
CA THR A 571 -16.22 -19.17 6.60
C THR A 571 -17.21 -18.03 6.92
N PRO A 572 -18.45 -18.32 7.36
CA PRO A 572 -19.47 -17.30 7.62
C PRO A 572 -18.99 -16.32 8.70
N GLY A 573 -19.26 -15.02 8.50
CA GLY A 573 -18.84 -13.96 9.41
C GLY A 573 -17.32 -13.68 9.45
N SER A 574 -16.52 -14.46 8.71
CA SER A 574 -15.10 -14.17 8.48
C SER A 574 -14.91 -12.98 7.54
N GLY A 575 -13.65 -12.68 7.21
CA GLY A 575 -13.27 -11.58 6.35
C GLY A 575 -12.24 -11.97 5.31
N THR A 576 -11.64 -10.94 4.72
CA THR A 576 -10.50 -11.02 3.84
C THR A 576 -9.62 -9.77 3.97
N TYR A 577 -8.43 -9.81 3.38
CA TYR A 577 -7.47 -8.72 3.50
C TYR A 577 -7.62 -7.70 2.38
N MET A 578 -8.07 -6.49 2.71
CA MET A 578 -8.35 -5.40 1.75
C MET A 578 -7.18 -4.99 0.83
N SER A 579 -5.94 -5.35 1.19
CA SER A 579 -4.75 -5.06 0.36
C SER A 579 -4.47 -6.17 -0.65
N GLU A 580 -5.03 -7.38 -0.45
CA GLU A 580 -4.77 -8.58 -1.24
C GLU A 580 -6.09 -9.32 -1.54
N SER A 581 -7.14 -8.58 -1.86
CA SER A 581 -8.51 -9.06 -2.06
C SER A 581 -8.99 -8.88 -3.50
N ASP A 582 -10.23 -9.30 -3.75
CA ASP A 582 -10.94 -8.97 -4.99
C ASP A 582 -11.19 -7.46 -5.10
N TYR A 583 -10.91 -6.91 -6.29
CA TYR A 583 -11.19 -5.54 -6.67
C TYR A 583 -12.68 -5.17 -6.61
N ILE A 584 -13.56 -6.13 -6.87
CA ILE A 584 -15.02 -5.98 -6.75
C ILE A 584 -15.60 -6.90 -5.68
N GLU A 585 -14.85 -7.10 -4.58
CA GLU A 585 -15.26 -7.92 -3.44
C GLU A 585 -16.73 -7.64 -3.06
N PRO A 586 -17.63 -8.62 -3.20
CA PRO A 586 -19.01 -8.45 -2.78
C PRO A 586 -19.06 -8.25 -1.26
N ASP A 587 -19.87 -7.30 -0.78
CA ASP A 587 -19.97 -6.98 0.65
C ASP A 587 -18.60 -6.61 1.27
N TRP A 588 -17.83 -5.80 0.53
CA TRP A 588 -16.48 -5.40 0.93
C TRP A 588 -16.43 -4.72 2.29
N GLN A 589 -17.48 -4.02 2.72
CA GLN A 589 -17.55 -3.41 4.05
C GLN A 589 -17.36 -4.46 5.16
N GLN A 590 -18.17 -5.52 5.14
CA GLN A 590 -18.03 -6.64 6.08
C GLN A 590 -16.73 -7.42 5.83
N SER A 591 -16.42 -7.70 4.57
CA SER A 591 -15.23 -8.49 4.21
C SER A 591 -13.92 -7.84 4.68
N PHE A 592 -13.79 -6.52 4.57
CA PHE A 592 -12.54 -5.80 4.85
C PHE A 592 -12.48 -5.24 6.27
N PHE A 593 -13.61 -4.86 6.86
CA PHE A 593 -13.63 -4.15 8.15
C PHE A 593 -14.48 -4.85 9.22
N GLY A 594 -15.39 -5.75 8.81
CA GLY A 594 -16.28 -6.46 9.72
C GLY A 594 -17.14 -5.50 10.54
N SER A 595 -17.30 -5.80 11.83
CA SER A 595 -18.07 -4.98 12.77
C SER A 595 -17.52 -3.57 12.99
N LYS A 596 -16.31 -3.26 12.50
CA LYS A 596 -15.67 -1.95 12.67
C LYS A 596 -16.08 -0.93 11.59
N TYR A 597 -16.78 -1.35 10.54
CA TYR A 597 -17.08 -0.50 9.38
C TYR A 597 -17.82 0.79 9.75
N GLN A 598 -18.90 0.70 10.54
CA GLN A 598 -19.70 1.88 10.86
C GLN A 598 -18.88 2.96 11.59
N ARG A 599 -18.11 2.57 12.61
CA ARG A 599 -17.22 3.50 13.33
C ARG A 599 -16.19 4.13 12.41
N LEU A 600 -15.62 3.35 11.48
CA LEU A 600 -14.69 3.84 10.47
C LEU A 600 -15.33 4.88 9.55
N TYR A 601 -16.56 4.64 9.11
CA TYR A 601 -17.32 5.56 8.27
C TYR A 601 -17.68 6.85 9.02
N ASP A 602 -18.11 6.76 10.27
CA ASP A 602 -18.41 7.94 11.09
C ASP A 602 -17.16 8.83 11.27
N ILE A 603 -15.99 8.23 11.48
CA ILE A 603 -14.70 8.94 11.55
C ILE A 603 -14.36 9.57 10.19
N LYS A 604 -14.59 8.85 9.09
CA LYS A 604 -14.39 9.38 7.73
C LYS A 604 -15.24 10.63 7.50
N GLN A 605 -16.53 10.60 7.86
CA GLN A 605 -17.42 11.76 7.71
C GLN A 605 -17.06 12.92 8.63
N LYS A 606 -16.47 12.65 9.81
CA LYS A 606 -15.95 13.70 10.70
C LYS A 606 -14.74 14.42 10.09
N TRP A 607 -13.79 13.68 9.52
CA TRP A 607 -12.49 14.21 9.10
C TRP A 607 -12.40 14.59 7.62
N ASP A 608 -13.28 14.05 6.78
CA ASP A 608 -13.37 14.34 5.35
C ASP A 608 -14.83 14.33 4.86
N PRO A 609 -15.68 15.27 5.33
CA PRO A 609 -17.09 15.36 4.91
C PRO A 609 -17.27 15.75 3.43
N GLU A 610 -16.25 16.36 2.83
CA GLU A 610 -16.28 16.80 1.43
C GLU A 610 -15.83 15.70 0.46
N GLY A 611 -15.31 14.58 0.97
CA GLY A 611 -14.80 13.47 0.18
C GLY A 611 -13.64 13.92 -0.71
N VAL A 612 -12.66 14.60 -0.12
CA VAL A 612 -11.37 14.94 -0.72
C VAL A 612 -10.61 13.66 -1.06
N PHE A 613 -10.58 12.71 -0.13
CA PHE A 613 -9.91 11.43 -0.30
C PHE A 613 -10.89 10.35 -0.75
N TYR A 614 -10.55 9.68 -1.84
CA TYR A 614 -11.29 8.54 -2.37
C TYR A 614 -10.32 7.46 -2.83
N ALA A 615 -10.67 6.21 -2.58
CA ALA A 615 -10.06 5.06 -3.21
C ALA A 615 -11.07 3.90 -3.33
N GLN A 616 -10.90 3.02 -4.33
CA GLN A 616 -11.82 1.89 -4.54
C GLN A 616 -11.89 0.98 -3.31
N ASN A 617 -13.11 0.70 -2.83
CA ASN A 617 -13.39 -0.11 -1.63
C ASN A 617 -12.66 0.37 -0.35
N ALA A 618 -12.24 1.63 -0.30
CA ALA A 618 -11.88 2.28 0.95
C ALA A 618 -13.14 2.74 1.68
N VAL A 619 -13.05 2.96 2.99
CA VAL A 619 -14.16 3.46 3.80
C VAL A 619 -14.73 4.75 3.19
N GLY A 620 -16.05 4.77 2.95
CA GLY A 620 -16.76 5.89 2.32
C GLY A 620 -16.71 5.90 0.79
N SER A 621 -16.11 4.90 0.14
CA SER A 621 -16.09 4.81 -1.32
C SER A 621 -17.46 4.51 -1.94
N GLU A 622 -18.40 3.99 -1.17
CA GLU A 622 -19.79 3.77 -1.57
C GLU A 622 -20.55 5.07 -1.87
N ASP A 623 -20.08 6.20 -1.35
CA ASP A 623 -20.64 7.53 -1.63
C ASP A 623 -20.31 7.99 -3.07
N TRP A 624 -19.48 7.22 -3.79
CA TRP A 624 -18.99 7.52 -5.12
C TRP A 624 -19.31 6.40 -6.14
N ARG A 625 -19.26 6.75 -7.42
CA ARG A 625 -19.43 5.85 -8.55
C ARG A 625 -18.47 6.20 -9.69
N MET A 626 -18.04 5.16 -10.39
CA MET A 626 -17.32 5.21 -11.66
C MET A 626 -18.20 4.54 -12.71
N SER A 627 -18.42 5.19 -13.86
CA SER A 627 -19.37 4.73 -14.87
C SER A 627 -18.74 3.82 -15.93
N GLU A 628 -17.43 3.93 -16.16
CA GLU A 628 -16.72 3.10 -17.13
C GLU A 628 -16.33 1.77 -16.49
N MET A 629 -16.63 0.67 -17.19
CA MET A 629 -16.39 -0.69 -16.69
C MET A 629 -15.46 -1.45 -17.64
N LEU A 630 -14.34 -1.95 -17.10
CA LEU A 630 -13.49 -2.92 -17.77
C LEU A 630 -14.18 -4.30 -17.73
N LEU A 631 -14.09 -5.04 -18.84
CA LEU A 631 -14.71 -6.36 -18.99
C LEU A 631 -16.23 -6.36 -18.65
N GLY A 632 -16.90 -5.20 -18.76
CA GLY A 632 -18.32 -5.03 -18.46
C GLY A 632 -18.73 -5.12 -16.98
N HIS A 633 -17.80 -5.29 -16.03
CA HIS A 633 -18.15 -5.44 -14.60
C HIS A 633 -17.10 -4.93 -13.59
N LEU A 634 -15.93 -4.47 -14.05
CA LEU A 634 -14.87 -3.97 -13.18
C LEU A 634 -14.79 -2.45 -13.29
N PRO A 635 -15.08 -1.68 -12.22
CA PRO A 635 -14.98 -0.23 -12.26
C PRO A 635 -13.59 0.25 -12.73
N SER A 636 -13.52 1.07 -13.76
CA SER A 636 -12.25 1.53 -14.33
C SER A 636 -11.70 2.74 -13.59
N GLN A 637 -10.41 2.76 -13.25
CA GLN A 637 -9.76 3.98 -12.75
C GLN A 637 -9.58 5.03 -13.87
N ASN A 638 -9.76 4.64 -15.14
CA ASN A 638 -9.91 5.53 -16.29
C ASN A 638 -11.31 6.17 -16.40
N SER A 639 -12.11 6.18 -15.33
CA SER A 639 -13.46 6.75 -15.33
C SER A 639 -13.55 8.11 -14.62
N LYS A 640 -14.58 8.89 -14.96
CA LYS A 640 -15.00 10.02 -14.12
C LYS A 640 -15.54 9.49 -12.78
N LEU A 641 -15.23 10.20 -11.70
CA LEU A 641 -15.61 9.92 -10.33
C LEU A 641 -16.72 10.89 -9.93
N CYS A 642 -17.88 10.34 -9.62
CA CYS A 642 -19.08 11.10 -9.29
C CYS A 642 -19.69 10.63 -7.98
N ARG A 643 -20.33 11.53 -7.23
CA ARG A 643 -21.13 11.21 -6.05
C ARG A 643 -22.33 10.36 -6.46
N ARG A 644 -22.75 9.45 -5.57
CA ARG A 644 -23.93 8.61 -5.81
C ARG A 644 -25.24 9.35 -5.65
#